data_AF-A0A2A3D9D1-F1
#
_entry.id   AF-A0A2A3D9D1-F1
#
_cell.length_a   1.000
_cell.length_b   1.000
_cell.length_c   1.000
_cell.angle_alpha   90.00
_cell.angle_beta   90.00
_cell.angle_gamma   90.00
#
_symmetry.space_group_name_H-M   'P 1'
#
loop_
_entity.id
_entity.type
_entity.pdbx_description
1 polymer ?
#
loop_
_entity_poly.entity_id
_entity_poly.type
_entity_poly.pdbx_seq_one_letter_code
_entity_poly.pdbx_strand_id
1 'polypeptide(L)'
;MAGSKLKPLGPGGERRRICVAAQAIRRDADIDDSTMPDELARLFAENGDDVTLLWVAGRDVPSTEEVAARRAEFEAASVKLEVLDRSDQLLPSLATPESRSAALLHHLERSSYDLVYAPLEGGLAYYTLLAAETAATALPPVVVFAHAPEEWVHEADKSFMASTEAISIAYMEKYCAETADRTICASAALRKWMLSKGWKVRRAAVMPMVPLSAGIGPAAALPTPDRGDAREIAVLSAARFRYGPTLLCDALDILAQSAPEALTVTAFGPFGKIMGEHSGGLLLRRAEKWPFKFKLLPAAEPSAKLDYVERHGALAVIPSLAASTGAAVATLIAAGLPFVATNVGANAETWDPEARQPQLAEPEAGQLARSLLAALDEPPRPQRIDLLGRCRQAWLDTRDTPPSARSKRKQASTSPLVSIVMAHRNRPLFLKQAIAAIEAQTYDRLELVLVDDGSDEDQAKRLLDALEPTFRQRGWRILRRPHKHLGAARNAGVRAARGELILFVDDDNALFPEAVEHFVRAMAASGADICTAFQLIFYEDFVPADRADGLIQYLPLGGPDALGLIHNVYGDANAMVRREVFSQIGFLIEEPGYAMHDWEFFARASLAGLKVRLIPKPLYWYRSKPDGMFRTSNWYDNRCPLIEAFGSQHFDGARLLYQLAIAQNTARSEIDSARENLRYVPAYREYLELCDLEPNSAAAIEKLAAIAASAGRPDTAAILLERGPAKTGEDASDEVDGAGGSHSLAYQALRSARLLTSRASDLPLLLVARDGGGIFLRPHAEGSVAASLDHQFPPFFRGLEATVEVAHADAPAIDFGLALARPDQRIDWQRDLAAQTIVFSGWMTVREKFARHRLVTTLRVRRKMPLSIILAVRFAGLPNGFPTNAFFRELTLISD
;
A
#
# COMPACT_ATOMS: atom_id res chain seq x y z
N MET A 1 31.13 -24.00 19.56
CA MET A 1 30.15 -24.88 20.23
C MET A 1 30.30 -24.74 21.75
N ALA A 2 29.42 -23.96 22.36
CA ALA A 2 29.16 -23.94 23.80
C ALA A 2 27.65 -23.72 23.94
N GLY A 3 26.96 -24.66 24.61
CA GLY A 3 25.50 -24.77 24.61
C GLY A 3 24.81 -23.57 25.25
N SER A 4 24.16 -22.76 24.42
CA SER A 4 23.12 -21.83 24.84
C SER A 4 21.88 -22.66 25.21
N LYS A 5 21.51 -22.67 26.49
CA LYS A 5 20.25 -23.23 26.97
C LYS A 5 19.11 -22.36 26.46
N LEU A 6 18.45 -22.80 25.38
CA LEU A 6 17.15 -22.30 24.93
C LEU A 6 16.19 -22.25 26.15
N LYS A 7 15.67 -21.06 26.46
CA LYS A 7 14.73 -20.77 27.55
C LYS A 7 13.64 -19.81 27.04
N PRO A 8 12.43 -19.88 27.60
CA PRO A 8 11.43 -20.90 27.38
C PRO A 8 10.46 -20.52 26.24
N LEU A 9 9.85 -21.58 25.71
CA LEU A 9 8.74 -21.63 24.76
C LEU A 9 7.51 -20.87 25.30
N GLY A 10 6.54 -20.56 24.43
CA GLY A 10 5.29 -19.89 24.79
C GLY A 10 4.52 -20.63 25.89
N PRO A 11 3.42 -20.06 26.42
CA PRO A 11 2.61 -20.68 27.48
C PRO A 11 2.07 -22.04 27.00
N GLY A 12 2.83 -23.12 27.25
CA GLY A 12 2.53 -24.46 26.75
C GLY A 12 3.73 -25.28 26.22
N GLY A 13 4.91 -24.69 25.99
CA GLY A 13 6.04 -25.45 25.41
C GLY A 13 6.08 -25.46 23.88
N GLU A 14 5.26 -24.65 23.21
CA GLU A 14 5.23 -24.52 21.75
C GLU A 14 5.96 -23.24 21.28
N ARG A 15 6.49 -23.25 20.05
CA ARG A 15 7.13 -22.07 19.42
C ARG A 15 6.05 -21.03 19.12
N ARG A 16 6.35 -19.76 19.38
CA ARG A 16 5.44 -18.65 19.05
C ARG A 16 5.46 -18.41 17.54
N ARG A 17 4.29 -18.17 16.95
CA ARG A 17 4.13 -17.82 15.54
C ARG A 17 4.10 -16.31 15.42
N ILE A 18 5.15 -15.73 14.87
CA ILE A 18 5.30 -14.28 14.74
C ILE A 18 5.21 -13.89 13.27
N CYS A 19 4.34 -12.94 12.95
CA CYS A 19 4.32 -12.28 11.65
C CYS A 19 5.06 -10.94 11.78
N VAL A 20 6.09 -10.73 10.95
CA VAL A 20 6.74 -9.43 10.78
C VAL A 20 6.35 -8.91 9.41
N ALA A 21 5.56 -7.85 9.36
CA ALA A 21 5.13 -7.25 8.10
C ALA A 21 6.17 -6.23 7.60
N ALA A 22 6.35 -6.14 6.28
CA ALA A 22 7.24 -5.20 5.62
C ALA A 22 6.59 -4.66 4.36
N GLN A 23 6.78 -3.37 4.05
CA GLN A 23 6.35 -2.79 2.76
C GLN A 23 7.41 -2.93 1.67
N ALA A 24 8.68 -3.00 2.08
CA ALA A 24 9.81 -3.19 1.19
C ALA A 24 10.91 -3.97 1.92
N ILE A 25 11.71 -4.71 1.15
CA ILE A 25 12.91 -5.41 1.62
C ILE A 25 14.08 -4.87 0.78
N ARG A 26 14.53 -3.64 1.08
CA ARG A 26 15.53 -2.94 0.26
C ARG A 26 16.94 -3.26 0.72
N ARG A 27 17.85 -3.41 -0.25
CA ARG A 27 19.30 -3.46 -0.07
C ARG A 27 19.92 -2.05 -0.01
N ASP A 28 19.52 -1.15 -0.91
CA ASP A 28 20.19 0.15 -1.07
C ASP A 28 19.61 1.30 -0.22
N ALA A 29 19.05 1.00 0.96
CA ALA A 29 18.54 2.04 1.86
C ALA A 29 19.70 2.75 2.58
N ASP A 30 19.55 4.06 2.85
CA ASP A 30 20.52 4.77 3.68
C ASP A 30 20.50 4.23 5.12
N ILE A 31 21.59 4.40 5.87
CA ILE A 31 21.74 3.84 7.22
C ILE A 31 20.59 4.29 8.13
N ASP A 32 20.23 5.57 8.05
CA ASP A 32 19.16 6.16 8.86
C ASP A 32 17.73 5.88 8.31
N ASP A 33 17.62 5.43 7.05
CA ASP A 33 16.35 5.04 6.40
C ASP A 33 16.19 3.49 6.30
N SER A 34 17.14 2.73 6.84
CA SER A 34 17.12 1.27 6.76
C SER A 34 15.97 0.69 7.58
N THR A 35 15.15 -0.13 6.93
CA THR A 35 13.96 -0.71 7.54
C THR A 35 14.34 -1.93 8.37
N MET A 36 13.98 -1.96 9.66
CA MET A 36 14.23 -3.08 10.58
C MET A 36 13.41 -4.39 10.41
N PRO A 37 12.35 -4.53 9.57
CA PRO A 37 11.53 -5.75 9.54
C PRO A 37 12.31 -7.05 9.26
N ASP A 38 13.27 -7.02 8.34
CA ASP A 38 14.04 -8.20 7.94
C ASP A 38 15.00 -8.65 9.05
N GLU A 39 15.69 -7.71 9.68
CA GLU A 39 16.57 -7.99 10.81
C GLU A 39 15.81 -8.48 12.04
N LEU A 40 14.64 -7.88 12.31
CA LEU A 40 13.78 -8.31 13.40
C LEU A 40 13.28 -9.74 13.18
N ALA A 41 12.92 -10.08 11.94
CA ALA A 41 12.52 -11.43 11.59
C ALA A 41 13.66 -12.44 11.81
N ARG A 42 14.89 -12.12 11.39
CA ARG A 42 16.08 -12.95 11.67
C ARG A 42 16.33 -13.10 13.17
N LEU A 43 16.29 -12.00 13.93
CA LEU A 43 16.51 -12.01 15.38
C LEU A 43 15.54 -12.94 16.11
N PHE A 44 14.24 -12.91 15.76
CA PHE A 44 13.25 -13.78 16.39
C PHE A 44 13.41 -15.25 16.01
N ALA A 45 13.73 -15.54 14.74
CA ALA A 45 13.98 -16.90 14.27
C ALA A 45 15.23 -17.51 14.95
N GLU A 46 16.31 -16.75 15.08
CA GLU A 46 17.52 -17.13 15.82
C GLU A 46 17.24 -17.50 17.29
N ASN A 47 16.17 -16.94 17.87
CA ASN A 47 15.77 -17.14 19.26
C ASN A 47 14.57 -18.09 19.42
N GLY A 48 14.31 -18.92 18.42
CA GLY A 48 13.44 -20.10 18.52
C GLY A 48 11.95 -19.88 18.19
N ASP A 49 11.57 -18.71 17.67
CA ASP A 49 10.20 -18.46 17.19
C ASP A 49 9.98 -19.01 15.77
N ASP A 50 8.72 -19.29 15.41
CA ASP A 50 8.30 -19.57 14.04
C ASP A 50 7.92 -18.25 13.36
N VAL A 51 8.77 -17.76 12.46
CA VAL A 51 8.67 -16.39 11.93
C VAL A 51 8.28 -16.39 10.47
N THR A 52 7.21 -15.66 10.16
CA THR A 52 6.87 -15.26 8.78
C THR A 52 7.21 -13.80 8.56
N LEU A 53 8.09 -13.51 7.61
CA LEU A 53 8.29 -12.17 7.06
C LEU A 53 7.29 -11.99 5.91
N LEU A 54 6.27 -11.16 6.15
CA LEU A 54 5.21 -10.86 5.18
C LEU A 54 5.53 -9.56 4.44
N TRP A 55 5.95 -9.68 3.19
CA TRP A 55 6.20 -8.55 2.31
C TRP A 55 4.92 -8.13 1.59
N VAL A 56 4.32 -7.02 2.04
CA VAL A 56 3.16 -6.39 1.39
C VAL A 56 3.66 -5.43 0.31
N ALA A 57 3.75 -5.93 -0.93
CA ALA A 57 4.28 -5.17 -2.05
C ALA A 57 3.28 -4.11 -2.53
N GLY A 58 3.78 -2.90 -2.77
CA GLY A 58 3.01 -1.76 -3.24
C GLY A 58 2.91 -1.70 -4.77
N ARG A 59 3.12 -0.50 -5.34
CA ARG A 59 3.11 -0.30 -6.81
C ARG A 59 4.27 -1.02 -7.50
N ASP A 60 5.44 -1.00 -6.88
CA ASP A 60 6.64 -1.65 -7.40
C ASP A 60 6.64 -3.12 -6.97
N VAL A 61 5.94 -3.96 -7.75
CA VAL A 61 5.90 -5.40 -7.49
C VAL A 61 7.28 -6.00 -7.75
N PRO A 62 7.88 -6.73 -6.79
CA PRO A 62 9.21 -7.27 -6.95
C PRO A 62 9.24 -8.32 -8.07
N SER A 63 10.36 -8.38 -8.80
CA SER A 63 10.55 -9.38 -9.85
C SER A 63 10.58 -10.80 -9.27
N THR A 64 10.19 -11.80 -10.06
CA THR A 64 10.25 -13.22 -9.65
C THR A 64 11.65 -13.64 -9.20
N GLU A 65 12.69 -13.10 -9.85
CA GLU A 65 14.09 -13.36 -9.52
C GLU A 65 14.47 -12.76 -8.16
N GLU A 66 14.05 -11.52 -7.90
CA GLU A 66 14.25 -10.87 -6.61
C GLU A 66 13.57 -11.63 -5.48
N VAL A 67 12.30 -12.02 -5.67
CA VAL A 67 11.56 -12.80 -4.67
C VAL A 67 12.23 -14.15 -4.41
N ALA A 68 12.71 -14.84 -5.45
CA ALA A 68 13.42 -16.11 -5.30
C ALA A 68 14.74 -15.94 -4.54
N ALA A 69 15.50 -14.90 -4.86
CA ALA A 69 16.76 -14.58 -4.17
C ALA A 69 16.52 -14.26 -2.69
N ARG A 70 15.52 -13.43 -2.37
CA ARG A 70 15.15 -13.13 -0.97
C ARG A 70 14.65 -14.35 -0.23
N ARG A 71 13.83 -15.19 -0.88
CA ARG A 71 13.31 -16.41 -0.28
C ARG A 71 14.44 -17.34 0.16
N ALA A 72 15.41 -17.59 -0.71
CA ALA A 72 16.57 -18.41 -0.37
C ALA A 72 17.39 -17.83 0.80
N GLU A 73 17.56 -16.50 0.83
CA GLU A 73 18.26 -15.79 1.90
C GLU A 73 17.56 -15.96 3.26
N PHE A 74 16.24 -15.75 3.32
CA PHE A 74 15.49 -15.86 4.57
C PHE A 74 15.26 -17.30 5.02
N GLU A 75 15.08 -18.25 4.09
CA GLU A 75 15.00 -19.68 4.42
C GLU A 75 16.30 -20.18 5.06
N ALA A 76 17.46 -19.70 4.63
CA ALA A 76 18.74 -19.98 5.27
C ALA A 76 18.83 -19.45 6.72
N ALA A 77 18.09 -18.37 7.02
CA ALA A 77 17.94 -17.81 8.36
C ALA A 77 16.74 -18.39 9.14
N SER A 78 16.11 -19.46 8.66
CA SER A 78 14.90 -20.06 9.25
C SER A 78 13.69 -19.10 9.33
N VAL A 79 13.60 -18.14 8.42
CA VAL A 79 12.49 -17.19 8.28
C VAL A 79 11.68 -17.54 7.03
N LYS A 80 10.35 -17.69 7.18
CA LYS A 80 9.45 -17.91 6.03
C LYS A 80 9.12 -16.58 5.35
N LEU A 81 9.52 -16.40 4.09
CA LEU A 81 9.13 -15.23 3.30
C LEU A 81 7.78 -15.48 2.59
N GLU A 82 6.80 -14.61 2.82
CA GLU A 82 5.56 -14.55 2.05
C GLU A 82 5.43 -13.19 1.36
N VAL A 83 5.02 -13.18 0.09
CA VAL A 83 4.82 -11.95 -0.68
C VAL A 83 3.33 -11.78 -0.93
N LEU A 84 2.82 -10.62 -0.54
CA LEU A 84 1.44 -10.19 -0.72
C LEU A 84 1.44 -9.01 -1.69
N ASP A 85 1.27 -9.30 -2.97
CA ASP A 85 1.24 -8.34 -4.09
C ASP A 85 -0.17 -8.10 -4.64
N ARG A 86 -1.16 -8.86 -4.15
CA ARG A 86 -2.58 -8.79 -4.54
C ARG A 86 -3.51 -9.26 -3.44
N SER A 87 -4.80 -8.97 -3.60
CA SER A 87 -5.87 -9.53 -2.77
C SER A 87 -7.00 -10.06 -3.66
N ASP A 88 -7.53 -11.23 -3.31
CA ASP A 88 -8.66 -11.89 -3.95
C ASP A 88 -10.01 -11.15 -3.74
N GLN A 89 -10.05 -10.20 -2.80
CA GLN A 89 -11.26 -9.45 -2.42
C GLN A 89 -11.23 -7.98 -2.84
N LEU A 90 -10.08 -7.43 -3.26
CA LEU A 90 -9.90 -6.00 -3.53
C LEU A 90 -9.73 -5.71 -5.02
N LEU A 91 -10.19 -4.54 -5.46
CA LEU A 91 -9.83 -3.98 -6.78
C LEU A 91 -9.71 -2.45 -6.81
N PRO A 92 -8.76 -1.91 -7.59
CA PRO A 92 -7.63 -2.57 -8.25
C PRO A 92 -6.36 -2.55 -7.37
N SER A 93 -5.58 -3.64 -7.41
CA SER A 93 -4.19 -3.79 -6.89
C SER A 93 -3.90 -3.30 -5.46
N LEU A 94 -2.65 -3.48 -5.00
CA LEU A 94 -2.14 -2.97 -3.72
C LEU A 94 -1.45 -1.59 -3.87
N ALA A 95 -1.93 -0.78 -4.82
CA ALA A 95 -1.30 0.48 -5.20
C ALA A 95 -1.45 1.59 -4.15
N THR A 96 -2.53 1.58 -3.36
CA THR A 96 -2.81 2.63 -2.35
C THR A 96 -2.47 2.13 -0.94
N PRO A 97 -2.17 3.04 0.01
CA PRO A 97 -1.92 2.64 1.40
C PRO A 97 -3.13 1.93 2.01
N GLU A 98 -4.36 2.36 1.66
CA GLU A 98 -5.59 1.72 2.11
C GLU A 98 -5.69 0.28 1.60
N SER A 99 -5.42 0.02 0.32
CA SER A 99 -5.51 -1.34 -0.21
C SER A 99 -4.43 -2.26 0.36
N ARG A 100 -3.21 -1.76 0.60
CA ARG A 100 -2.16 -2.51 1.34
C ARG A 100 -2.59 -2.85 2.75
N SER A 101 -3.15 -1.90 3.49
CA SER A 101 -3.61 -2.15 4.87
C SER A 101 -4.77 -3.14 4.91
N ALA A 102 -5.71 -3.07 3.96
CA ALA A 102 -6.83 -3.99 3.87
C ALA A 102 -6.37 -5.40 3.49
N ALA A 103 -5.37 -5.51 2.61
CA ALA A 103 -4.77 -6.79 2.26
C ALA A 103 -4.06 -7.44 3.46
N LEU A 104 -3.34 -6.67 4.29
CA LEU A 104 -2.77 -7.19 5.54
C LEU A 104 -3.88 -7.74 6.46
N LEU A 105 -4.98 -6.99 6.67
CA LEU A 105 -6.11 -7.46 7.47
C LEU A 105 -6.65 -8.80 6.92
N HIS A 106 -6.94 -8.86 5.63
CA HIS A 106 -7.47 -10.07 4.97
C HIS A 106 -6.54 -11.28 5.11
N HIS A 107 -5.22 -11.07 5.07
CA HIS A 107 -4.21 -12.12 5.29
C HIS A 107 -4.26 -12.63 6.74
N LEU A 108 -4.30 -11.71 7.69
CA LEU A 108 -4.32 -12.02 9.12
C LEU A 108 -5.60 -12.75 9.54
N GLU A 109 -6.75 -12.43 8.93
CA GLU A 109 -8.03 -13.12 9.19
C GLU A 109 -8.02 -14.60 8.80
N ARG A 110 -7.16 -14.99 7.86
CA ARG A 110 -7.02 -16.38 7.38
C ARG A 110 -5.82 -17.11 7.98
N SER A 111 -5.03 -16.41 8.77
CA SER A 111 -3.78 -16.90 9.35
C SER A 111 -3.91 -17.11 10.85
N SER A 112 -2.95 -17.82 11.44
CA SER A 112 -2.91 -18.04 12.88
C SER A 112 -1.54 -17.65 13.42
N TYR A 113 -1.43 -16.37 13.77
CA TYR A 113 -0.25 -15.79 14.42
C TYR A 113 -0.57 -15.48 15.88
N ASP A 114 0.44 -15.55 16.74
CA ASP A 114 0.33 -15.20 18.15
C ASP A 114 0.69 -13.72 18.38
N LEU A 115 1.50 -13.12 17.48
CA LEU A 115 1.94 -11.73 17.54
C LEU A 115 2.24 -11.19 16.13
N VAL A 116 1.89 -9.92 15.89
CA VAL A 116 2.18 -9.22 14.63
C VAL A 116 3.03 -7.99 14.91
N TYR A 117 4.16 -7.87 14.21
CA TYR A 117 4.96 -6.65 14.16
C TYR A 117 4.76 -5.97 12.81
N ALA A 118 4.51 -4.67 12.81
CA ALA A 118 4.42 -3.88 11.58
C ALA A 118 5.17 -2.55 11.74
N PRO A 119 5.84 -2.06 10.70
CA PRO A 119 6.31 -0.68 10.70
C PRO A 119 5.11 0.25 10.85
N LEU A 120 5.31 1.35 11.58
CA LEU A 120 4.30 2.39 11.67
C LEU A 120 4.11 3.03 10.29
N GLU A 121 5.22 3.28 9.62
CA GLU A 121 5.34 3.99 8.36
C GLU A 121 4.43 3.38 7.30
N GLY A 122 3.74 4.23 6.55
CA GLY A 122 2.74 3.83 5.55
C GLY A 122 1.43 3.29 6.15
N GLY A 123 1.30 3.21 7.48
CA GLY A 123 0.04 2.88 8.15
C GLY A 123 -0.46 1.46 7.91
N LEU A 124 0.42 0.50 7.64
CA LEU A 124 0.04 -0.84 7.17
C LEU A 124 -0.96 -1.56 8.10
N ALA A 125 -0.84 -1.40 9.41
CA ALA A 125 -1.72 -2.01 10.40
C ALA A 125 -3.08 -1.32 10.59
N TYR A 126 -3.38 -0.24 9.86
CA TYR A 126 -4.54 0.63 10.09
C TYR A 126 -5.87 -0.12 10.17
N TYR A 127 -6.27 -0.84 9.11
CA TYR A 127 -7.53 -1.58 9.11
C TYR A 127 -7.51 -2.76 10.07
N THR A 128 -6.34 -3.34 10.36
CA THR A 128 -6.19 -4.39 11.38
C THR A 128 -6.56 -3.84 12.77
N LEU A 129 -6.04 -2.66 13.12
CA LEU A 129 -6.32 -1.99 14.39
C LEU A 129 -7.75 -1.44 14.45
N LEU A 130 -8.31 -1.01 13.32
CA LEU A 130 -9.70 -0.58 13.24
C LEU A 130 -10.70 -1.75 13.37
N ALA A 131 -10.41 -2.90 12.76
CA ALA A 131 -11.18 -4.14 12.93
C ALA A 131 -11.19 -4.57 14.41
N ALA A 132 -10.06 -4.41 15.06
CA ALA A 132 -9.83 -4.61 16.47
C ALA A 132 -10.65 -3.67 17.37
N GLU A 133 -10.66 -2.35 17.07
CA GLU A 133 -11.45 -1.34 17.81
C GLU A 133 -12.96 -1.59 17.67
N THR A 134 -13.40 -1.96 16.46
CA THR A 134 -14.81 -2.19 16.13
C THR A 134 -15.29 -3.61 16.46
N ALA A 135 -14.42 -4.47 16.99
CA ALA A 135 -14.71 -5.89 17.23
C ALA A 135 -15.29 -6.62 16.00
N ALA A 136 -14.82 -6.24 14.81
CA ALA A 136 -15.23 -6.84 13.53
C ALA A 136 -14.72 -8.29 13.41
N THR A 137 -13.50 -8.52 13.85
CA THR A 137 -12.85 -9.83 13.90
C THR A 137 -11.89 -9.91 15.10
N ALA A 138 -11.61 -11.13 15.57
CA ALA A 138 -10.61 -11.37 16.60
C ALA A 138 -9.24 -11.47 15.93
N LEU A 139 -8.30 -10.61 16.34
CA LEU A 139 -6.98 -10.49 15.74
C LEU A 139 -5.89 -10.64 16.81
N PRO A 140 -4.70 -11.13 16.45
CA PRO A 140 -3.56 -11.16 17.36
C PRO A 140 -3.17 -9.75 17.82
N PRO A 141 -2.44 -9.63 18.95
CA PRO A 141 -1.87 -8.35 19.36
C PRO A 141 -0.96 -7.79 18.27
N VAL A 142 -1.03 -6.47 18.08
CA VAL A 142 -0.24 -5.77 17.06
C VAL A 142 0.74 -4.83 17.75
N VAL A 143 2.02 -5.01 17.44
CA VAL A 143 3.13 -4.13 17.82
C VAL A 143 3.50 -3.28 16.61
N VAL A 144 3.44 -1.97 16.76
CA VAL A 144 3.91 -1.03 15.73
C VAL A 144 5.22 -0.38 16.18
N PHE A 145 6.15 -0.21 15.25
CA PHE A 145 7.41 0.47 15.52
C PHE A 145 7.63 1.63 14.56
N ALA A 146 7.92 2.80 15.11
CA ALA A 146 8.05 4.07 14.41
C ALA A 146 9.50 4.51 14.34
N HIS A 147 9.97 4.85 13.15
CA HIS A 147 11.30 5.38 12.88
C HIS A 147 11.27 6.74 12.18
N ALA A 148 10.37 6.98 11.24
CA ALA A 148 10.25 8.24 10.53
C ALA A 148 8.84 8.41 9.94
N PRO A 149 7.83 8.75 10.77
CA PRO A 149 6.46 9.00 10.31
C PRO A 149 6.41 10.04 9.19
N GLU A 150 5.43 9.94 8.30
CA GLU A 150 5.29 10.76 7.09
C GLU A 150 5.26 12.27 7.40
N GLU A 151 4.52 12.68 8.43
CA GLU A 151 4.49 14.09 8.87
C GLU A 151 5.86 14.54 9.43
N TRP A 152 6.59 13.67 10.13
CA TRP A 152 7.94 13.98 10.63
C TRP A 152 8.92 14.19 9.47
N VAL A 153 8.87 13.31 8.46
CA VAL A 153 9.73 13.39 7.28
C VAL A 153 9.55 14.72 6.55
N HIS A 154 8.30 15.14 6.32
CA HIS A 154 8.01 16.41 5.66
C HIS A 154 8.52 17.62 6.47
N GLU A 155 8.32 17.64 7.79
CA GLU A 155 8.83 18.73 8.62
C GLU A 155 10.35 18.78 8.71
N ALA A 156 10.99 17.60 8.75
CA ALA A 156 12.44 17.45 8.77
C ALA A 156 13.07 17.91 7.45
N ASP A 157 12.44 17.58 6.31
CA ASP A 157 12.88 18.02 4.98
C ASP A 157 12.43 19.43 4.61
N LYS A 158 11.70 20.12 5.49
CA LYS A 158 11.10 21.44 5.23
C LYS A 158 10.22 21.44 3.97
N SER A 159 9.50 20.35 3.75
CA SER A 159 8.57 20.18 2.64
C SER A 159 7.12 20.19 3.13
N PHE A 160 6.20 20.57 2.24
CA PHE A 160 4.76 20.50 2.48
C PHE A 160 4.23 19.13 2.05
N MET A 161 3.20 18.62 2.74
CA MET A 161 2.47 17.43 2.27
C MET A 161 1.75 17.76 0.96
N ALA A 162 2.28 17.22 -0.14
CA ALA A 162 1.90 17.62 -1.49
C ALA A 162 0.86 16.71 -2.16
N SER A 163 0.46 15.62 -1.50
CA SER A 163 -0.48 14.63 -2.05
C SER A 163 -1.51 14.19 -1.03
N THR A 164 -2.66 13.73 -1.53
CA THR A 164 -3.69 13.11 -0.69
C THR A 164 -3.19 11.80 -0.09
N GLU A 165 -2.33 11.05 -0.80
CA GLU A 165 -1.70 9.82 -0.30
C GLU A 165 -0.82 10.07 0.93
N ALA A 166 0.02 11.12 0.93
CA ALA A 166 0.84 11.47 2.11
C ALA A 166 -0.03 11.84 3.32
N ILE A 167 -1.13 12.56 3.10
CA ILE A 167 -2.09 12.91 4.16
C ILE A 167 -2.81 11.64 4.69
N SER A 168 -3.21 10.73 3.80
CA SER A 168 -3.78 9.42 4.18
C SER A 168 -2.81 8.65 5.07
N ILE A 169 -1.54 8.54 4.64
CA ILE A 169 -0.49 7.84 5.39
C ILE A 169 -0.31 8.47 6.77
N ALA A 170 -0.12 9.79 6.86
CA ALA A 170 0.08 10.46 8.14
C ALA A 170 -1.10 10.25 9.11
N TYR A 171 -2.34 10.24 8.60
CA TYR A 171 -3.51 9.92 9.39
C TYR A 171 -3.53 8.46 9.88
N MET A 172 -3.24 7.51 8.98
CA MET A 172 -3.19 6.08 9.29
C MET A 172 -2.09 5.76 10.31
N GLU A 173 -0.91 6.38 10.17
CA GLU A 173 0.21 6.28 11.12
C GLU A 173 -0.17 6.78 12.49
N LYS A 174 -0.74 7.99 12.59
CA LYS A 174 -1.19 8.53 13.88
C LYS A 174 -2.19 7.59 14.56
N TYR A 175 -3.18 7.11 13.81
CA TYR A 175 -4.15 6.17 14.34
C TYR A 175 -3.49 4.88 14.83
N CYS A 176 -2.59 4.28 14.03
CA CYS A 176 -1.86 3.08 14.40
C CYS A 176 -1.06 3.27 15.70
N ALA A 177 -0.31 4.37 15.80
CA ALA A 177 0.52 4.67 16.96
C ALA A 177 -0.29 4.84 18.26
N GLU A 178 -1.51 5.36 18.16
CA GLU A 178 -2.40 5.59 19.30
C GLU A 178 -3.21 4.35 19.72
N THR A 179 -3.40 3.39 18.83
CA THR A 179 -4.35 2.27 19.03
C THR A 179 -3.71 0.89 19.06
N ALA A 180 -2.46 0.75 18.62
CA ALA A 180 -1.71 -0.50 18.71
C ALA A 180 -1.60 -1.01 20.15
N ASP A 181 -1.51 -2.34 20.30
CA ASP A 181 -1.33 -2.97 21.61
C ASP A 181 -0.01 -2.55 22.24
N ARG A 182 1.00 -2.29 21.42
CA ARG A 182 2.24 -1.63 21.81
C ARG A 182 2.79 -0.78 20.67
N THR A 183 3.24 0.42 21.02
CA THR A 183 3.96 1.33 20.12
C THR A 183 5.39 1.47 20.61
N ILE A 184 6.35 1.31 19.69
CA ILE A 184 7.78 1.47 19.93
C ILE A 184 8.26 2.64 19.07
N CYS A 185 8.98 3.59 19.66
CA CYS A 185 9.61 4.70 18.93
C CYS A 185 11.12 4.45 18.87
N ALA A 186 11.73 4.74 17.72
CA ALA A 186 13.17 4.60 17.51
C ALA A 186 14.02 5.47 18.46
N SER A 187 13.48 6.62 18.90
CA SER A 187 14.15 7.56 19.80
C SER A 187 13.18 8.29 20.72
N ALA A 188 13.71 8.87 21.80
CA ALA A 188 12.94 9.72 22.70
C ALA A 188 12.59 11.05 22.03
N ALA A 189 13.42 11.55 21.12
CA ALA A 189 13.24 12.74 20.32
C ALA A 189 12.05 12.58 19.38
N LEU A 190 11.95 11.44 18.69
CA LEU A 190 10.79 11.12 17.86
C LEU A 190 9.52 11.05 18.72
N ARG A 191 9.55 10.34 19.86
CA ARG A 191 8.41 10.28 20.78
C ARG A 191 8.01 11.67 21.29
N LYS A 192 8.98 12.54 21.62
CA LYS A 192 8.76 13.93 22.05
C LYS A 192 8.10 14.73 20.94
N TRP A 193 8.55 14.57 19.69
CA TRP A 193 7.92 15.20 18.53
C TRP A 193 6.47 14.71 18.37
N MET A 194 6.20 13.41 18.41
CA MET A 194 4.84 12.86 18.31
C MET A 194 3.92 13.43 19.40
N LEU A 195 4.40 13.51 20.64
CA LEU A 195 3.66 14.14 21.75
C LEU A 195 3.40 15.63 21.50
N SER A 196 4.35 16.36 20.92
CA SER A 196 4.16 17.78 20.56
C SER A 196 3.12 17.99 19.45
N LYS A 197 2.87 16.96 18.63
CA LYS A 197 1.78 16.91 17.64
C LYS A 197 0.44 16.44 18.21
N GLY A 198 0.37 16.25 19.53
CA GLY A 198 -0.83 15.79 20.22
C GLY A 198 -1.13 14.31 20.03
N TRP A 199 -0.15 13.49 19.61
CA TRP A 199 -0.35 12.05 19.49
C TRP A 199 -0.40 11.39 20.87
N LYS A 200 -1.29 10.43 21.07
CA LYS A 200 -1.49 9.72 22.36
C LYS A 200 -0.47 8.60 22.62
N VAL A 201 0.81 8.90 22.50
CA VAL A 201 1.92 7.92 22.58
C VAL A 201 2.74 8.00 23.88
N ARG A 202 2.15 8.51 24.97
CA ARG A 202 2.87 8.68 26.26
C ARG A 202 3.43 7.38 26.83
N ARG A 203 2.79 6.24 26.53
CA ARG A 203 3.20 4.90 26.96
C ARG A 203 4.08 4.17 25.94
N ALA A 204 4.41 4.80 24.80
CA ALA A 204 5.26 4.19 23.80
C ALA A 204 6.66 3.95 24.37
N ALA A 205 7.17 2.74 24.15
CA ALA A 205 8.54 2.37 24.50
C ALA A 205 9.51 3.10 23.57
N VAL A 206 10.72 3.39 24.05
CA VAL A 206 11.79 3.94 23.23
C VAL A 206 12.85 2.85 23.10
N MET A 207 13.14 2.45 21.86
CA MET A 207 14.13 1.41 21.55
C MET A 207 14.90 1.83 20.29
N PRO A 208 16.23 1.98 20.38
CA PRO A 208 17.06 2.28 19.21
C PRO A 208 16.88 1.24 18.10
N MET A 209 16.79 1.74 16.86
CA MET A 209 16.74 0.94 15.64
C MET A 209 18.15 0.91 15.05
N VAL A 210 18.98 0.04 15.63
CA VAL A 210 20.39 -0.16 15.23
C VAL A 210 20.48 -1.48 14.49
N PRO A 211 21.32 -1.60 13.43
CA PRO A 211 21.49 -2.85 12.71
C PRO A 211 21.79 -4.04 13.64
N LEU A 212 20.83 -4.95 13.80
CA LEU A 212 20.89 -6.07 14.74
C LEU A 212 21.82 -7.19 14.26
N SER A 213 22.15 -7.18 12.97
CA SER A 213 22.88 -8.25 12.28
C SER A 213 24.34 -7.94 12.03
N ALA A 214 24.88 -6.82 12.55
CA ALA A 214 26.24 -6.38 12.26
C ALA A 214 27.30 -7.38 12.77
N GLY A 215 27.63 -8.34 11.93
CA GLY A 215 28.86 -9.12 12.00
C GLY A 215 30.04 -8.21 11.67
N ILE A 216 30.46 -7.39 12.61
CA ILE A 216 31.83 -6.86 12.60
C ILE A 216 32.69 -8.05 13.02
N GLY A 217 33.38 -8.68 12.07
CA GLY A 217 34.28 -9.78 12.35
C GLY A 217 35.29 -9.42 13.46
N PRO A 218 35.83 -10.40 14.20
CA PRO A 218 36.90 -10.13 15.15
C PRO A 218 38.03 -9.40 14.41
N ALA A 219 38.43 -8.25 14.96
CA ALA A 219 39.43 -7.38 14.39
C ALA A 219 40.67 -8.18 13.98
N ALA A 220 40.87 -8.36 12.67
CA ALA A 220 42.19 -8.65 12.18
C ALA A 220 43.07 -7.45 12.57
N ALA A 221 44.25 -7.71 13.14
CA ALA A 221 45.17 -6.68 13.55
C ALA A 221 45.42 -5.70 12.39
N LEU A 222 45.05 -4.43 12.60
CA LEU A 222 45.13 -3.37 11.60
C LEU A 222 46.58 -3.14 11.15
N PRO A 223 46.84 -2.91 9.86
CA PRO A 223 47.98 -2.11 9.44
C PRO A 223 47.79 -0.71 10.02
N THR A 224 48.76 -0.22 10.79
CA THR A 224 48.88 1.22 11.08
C THR A 224 49.01 1.94 9.74
N PRO A 225 48.12 2.88 9.39
CA PRO A 225 48.33 3.71 8.21
C PRO A 225 49.67 4.42 8.38
N ASP A 226 50.49 4.38 7.32
CA ASP A 226 51.68 5.22 7.25
C ASP A 226 51.23 6.67 7.50
N ARG A 227 51.93 7.39 8.38
CA ARG A 227 51.61 8.77 8.82
C ARG A 227 51.79 9.82 7.70
N GLY A 228 51.67 9.43 6.43
CA GLY A 228 52.08 10.16 5.23
C GLY A 228 50.97 10.92 4.52
N ASP A 229 50.19 10.31 3.62
CA ASP A 229 49.94 11.02 2.35
C ASP A 229 48.48 11.12 1.81
N ALA A 230 47.42 10.89 2.58
CA ALA A 230 46.07 11.32 2.18
C ALA A 230 45.11 11.45 3.38
N ARG A 231 44.48 12.62 3.53
CA ARG A 231 43.37 12.84 4.47
C ARG A 231 42.04 12.72 3.72
N GLU A 232 41.17 11.78 4.10
CA GLU A 232 39.87 11.55 3.44
C GLU A 232 38.69 11.74 4.41
N ILE A 233 37.67 12.46 3.96
CA ILE A 233 36.35 12.59 4.59
C ILE A 233 35.35 11.75 3.83
N ALA A 234 34.56 10.93 4.52
CA ALA A 234 33.48 10.13 3.94
C ALA A 234 32.13 10.58 4.52
N VAL A 235 31.23 11.09 3.69
CA VAL A 235 29.89 11.54 4.08
C VAL A 235 28.95 10.34 4.11
N LEU A 236 28.42 10.00 5.29
CA LEU A 236 27.60 8.80 5.50
C LEU A 236 26.09 9.05 5.52
N SER A 237 25.63 10.18 5.02
CA SER A 237 24.22 10.55 4.98
C SER A 237 23.71 10.67 3.55
N ALA A 238 22.43 10.35 3.32
CA ALA A 238 21.78 10.53 2.02
C ALA A 238 21.65 12.01 1.65
N ALA A 239 21.41 12.28 0.37
CA ALA A 239 21.37 13.64 -0.15
C ALA A 239 19.94 14.23 -0.16
N ARG A 240 19.28 14.23 1.01
CA ARG A 240 18.01 14.94 1.27
C ARG A 240 18.21 16.10 2.22
N PHE A 241 17.28 17.05 2.27
CA PHE A 241 17.45 18.28 3.06
C PHE A 241 17.73 17.99 4.54
N ARG A 242 16.96 17.09 5.19
CA ARG A 242 17.15 16.74 6.61
C ARG A 242 18.53 16.18 6.95
N TYR A 243 19.24 15.63 5.97
CA TYR A 243 20.58 15.06 6.12
C TYR A 243 21.69 16.10 5.94
N GLY A 244 21.33 17.37 5.75
CA GLY A 244 22.24 18.51 5.75
C GLY A 244 23.31 18.56 4.64
N PRO A 245 23.07 18.13 3.39
CA PRO A 245 24.03 18.35 2.31
C PRO A 245 24.30 19.86 2.07
N THR A 246 23.34 20.75 2.34
CA THR A 246 23.55 22.20 2.28
C THR A 246 24.43 22.69 3.44
N LEU A 247 24.16 22.25 4.66
CA LEU A 247 25.00 22.52 5.84
C LEU A 247 26.45 22.03 5.62
N LEU A 248 26.60 20.84 5.04
CA LEU A 248 27.89 20.29 4.66
C LEU A 248 28.59 21.18 3.63
N CYS A 249 27.91 21.58 2.56
CA CYS A 249 28.49 22.48 1.55
C CYS A 249 29.01 23.78 2.18
N ASP A 250 28.22 24.38 3.07
CA ASP A 250 28.58 25.64 3.72
C ASP A 250 29.75 25.46 4.70
N ALA A 251 29.82 24.33 5.40
CA ALA A 251 30.97 23.97 6.22
C ALA A 251 32.23 23.73 5.38
N LEU A 252 32.11 23.08 4.23
CA LEU A 252 33.22 22.82 3.30
C LEU A 252 33.73 24.11 2.62
N ASP A 253 32.85 25.06 2.32
CA ASP A 253 33.22 26.40 1.85
C ASP A 253 34.08 27.16 2.88
N ILE A 254 33.75 27.05 4.16
CA ILE A 254 34.54 27.61 5.25
C ILE A 254 35.87 26.86 5.37
N LEU A 255 35.82 25.52 5.34
CA LEU A 255 37.00 24.66 5.45
C LEU A 255 37.98 24.91 4.30
N ALA A 256 37.52 25.23 3.09
CA ALA A 256 38.35 25.49 1.92
C ALA A 256 39.46 26.53 2.15
N GLN A 257 39.27 27.47 3.08
CA GLN A 257 40.27 28.49 3.41
C GLN A 257 41.45 27.96 4.26
N SER A 258 41.26 26.81 4.91
CA SER A 258 42.19 26.22 5.88
C SER A 258 42.37 24.71 5.69
N ALA A 259 41.93 24.17 4.55
CA ALA A 259 41.95 22.75 4.28
C ALA A 259 43.39 22.25 4.17
N PRO A 260 43.71 21.08 4.77
CA PRO A 260 45.02 20.46 4.59
C PRO A 260 45.33 20.17 3.12
N GLU A 261 46.62 20.20 2.75
CA GLU A 261 47.06 19.75 1.43
C GLU A 261 46.63 18.29 1.19
N ALA A 262 46.23 17.97 -0.04
CA ALA A 262 45.77 16.64 -0.47
C ALA A 262 44.49 16.08 0.21
N LEU A 263 43.64 16.93 0.80
CA LEU A 263 42.32 16.51 1.30
C LEU A 263 41.46 15.90 0.16
N THR A 264 40.74 14.83 0.49
CA THR A 264 39.69 14.24 -0.37
C THR A 264 38.37 14.19 0.39
N VAL A 265 37.28 14.58 -0.24
CA VAL A 265 35.92 14.46 0.29
C VAL A 265 35.12 13.52 -0.61
N THR A 266 34.55 12.49 -0.02
CA THR A 266 33.79 11.44 -0.71
C THR A 266 32.36 11.42 -0.19
N ALA A 267 31.37 11.54 -1.09
CA ALA A 267 29.95 11.44 -0.76
C ALA A 267 29.27 10.34 -1.58
N PHE A 268 28.28 9.68 -0.97
CA PHE A 268 27.57 8.55 -1.56
C PHE A 268 26.15 8.96 -1.97
N GLY A 269 25.59 8.29 -2.98
CA GLY A 269 24.15 8.24 -3.20
C GLY A 269 23.41 7.42 -2.11
N PRO A 270 22.08 7.25 -2.24
CA PRO A 270 21.24 7.78 -3.30
C PRO A 270 21.05 9.30 -3.22
N PHE A 271 20.75 9.92 -4.37
CA PHE A 271 20.51 11.34 -4.52
C PHE A 271 19.03 11.69 -4.37
N GLY A 272 18.74 12.87 -3.83
CA GLY A 272 17.39 13.46 -3.82
C GLY A 272 17.31 14.78 -4.60
N LYS A 273 16.20 15.49 -4.42
CA LYS A 273 16.03 16.89 -4.86
C LYS A 273 16.01 17.82 -3.64
N ILE A 274 16.68 18.97 -3.75
CA ILE A 274 16.71 20.00 -2.72
C ILE A 274 16.29 21.30 -3.38
N MET A 275 15.13 21.84 -3.01
CA MET A 275 14.54 23.03 -3.65
C MET A 275 14.47 22.93 -5.19
N GLY A 276 14.21 21.73 -5.71
CA GLY A 276 14.13 21.45 -7.14
C GLY A 276 15.46 21.17 -7.84
N GLU A 277 16.60 21.39 -7.18
CA GLU A 277 17.92 21.03 -7.72
C GLU A 277 18.26 19.56 -7.41
N HIS A 278 18.88 18.87 -8.37
CA HIS A 278 19.44 17.53 -8.13
C HIS A 278 20.58 17.59 -7.11
N SER A 279 20.44 16.90 -5.98
CA SER A 279 21.38 17.01 -4.85
C SER A 279 22.83 16.62 -5.18
N GLY A 280 23.06 15.61 -6.03
CA GLY A 280 24.40 15.31 -6.54
C GLY A 280 24.97 16.41 -7.45
N GLY A 281 24.09 17.09 -8.20
CA GLY A 281 24.45 18.22 -9.05
C GLY A 281 24.82 19.44 -8.21
N LEU A 282 24.02 19.73 -7.16
CA LEU A 282 24.34 20.74 -6.15
C LEU A 282 25.74 20.53 -5.57
N LEU A 283 26.07 19.30 -5.16
CA LEU A 283 27.39 18.96 -4.60
C LEU A 283 28.52 19.21 -5.62
N LEU A 284 28.39 18.76 -6.87
CA LEU A 284 29.40 19.01 -7.92
C LEU A 284 29.59 20.50 -8.19
N ARG A 285 28.49 21.25 -8.31
CA ARG A 285 28.51 22.69 -8.58
C ARG A 285 29.19 23.47 -7.47
N ARG A 286 28.95 23.10 -6.20
CA ARG A 286 29.64 23.72 -5.04
C ARG A 286 31.11 23.32 -5.02
N ALA A 287 31.42 22.08 -5.38
CA ALA A 287 32.78 21.56 -5.45
C ALA A 287 33.68 22.21 -6.51
N GLU A 288 33.14 22.92 -7.50
CA GLU A 288 33.93 23.71 -8.48
C GLU A 288 34.85 24.74 -7.80
N LYS A 289 34.50 25.19 -6.58
CA LYS A 289 35.24 26.23 -5.85
C LYS A 289 36.21 25.67 -4.80
N TRP A 290 36.18 24.37 -4.53
CA TRP A 290 36.96 23.77 -3.45
C TRP A 290 38.38 23.43 -3.92
N PRO A 291 39.43 23.72 -3.11
CA PRO A 291 40.82 23.45 -3.48
C PRO A 291 41.22 21.96 -3.34
N PHE A 292 40.31 21.12 -2.87
CA PHE A 292 40.54 19.71 -2.57
C PHE A 292 39.78 18.76 -3.51
N LYS A 293 40.17 17.48 -3.50
CA LYS A 293 39.50 16.45 -4.34
C LYS A 293 38.10 16.17 -3.79
N PHE A 294 37.14 16.01 -4.68
CA PHE A 294 35.77 15.63 -4.36
C PHE A 294 35.37 14.45 -5.24
N LYS A 295 34.84 13.40 -4.63
CA LYS A 295 34.36 12.17 -5.27
C LYS A 295 32.88 11.96 -4.96
N LEU A 296 32.11 11.60 -5.98
CA LEU A 296 30.77 11.07 -5.82
C LEU A 296 30.77 9.57 -6.12
N LEU A 297 30.22 8.80 -5.20
CA LEU A 297 30.01 7.37 -5.32
C LEU A 297 28.51 7.08 -5.50
N PRO A 298 28.14 6.00 -6.21
CA PRO A 298 26.74 5.58 -6.33
C PRO A 298 26.15 5.19 -4.96
N ALA A 299 24.84 4.94 -4.95
CA ALA A 299 24.18 4.39 -3.76
C ALA A 299 24.86 3.09 -3.30
N ALA A 300 25.06 2.97 -2.00
CA ALA A 300 25.75 1.84 -1.39
C ALA A 300 25.05 1.45 -0.08
N GLU A 301 25.07 0.16 0.21
CA GLU A 301 24.57 -0.39 1.46
C GLU A 301 25.33 0.15 2.69
N PRO A 302 24.66 0.23 3.87
CA PRO A 302 25.30 0.65 5.12
C PRO A 302 26.62 -0.05 5.43
N SER A 303 26.67 -1.37 5.27
CA SER A 303 27.88 -2.18 5.48
C SER A 303 29.02 -1.81 4.53
N ALA A 304 28.70 -1.59 3.25
CA ALA A 304 29.68 -1.18 2.25
C ALA A 304 30.24 0.22 2.52
N LYS A 305 29.41 1.15 3.03
CA LYS A 305 29.86 2.48 3.46
C LYS A 305 30.82 2.39 4.65
N LEU A 306 30.54 1.53 5.64
CA LEU A 306 31.41 1.32 6.80
C LEU A 306 32.74 0.66 6.42
N ASP A 307 32.67 -0.38 5.59
CA ASP A 307 33.85 -1.04 5.00
C ASP A 307 34.72 -0.03 4.25
N TYR A 308 34.10 0.91 3.53
CA TYR A 308 34.82 1.96 2.82
C TYR A 308 35.60 2.85 3.80
N VAL A 309 34.93 3.34 4.85
CA VAL A 309 35.55 4.16 5.89
C VAL A 309 36.72 3.43 6.56
N GLU A 310 36.52 2.16 6.91
CA GLU A 310 37.56 1.35 7.55
C GLU A 310 38.76 1.11 6.62
N ARG A 311 38.54 0.70 5.37
CA ARG A 311 39.61 0.39 4.41
C ARG A 311 40.43 1.61 3.99
N HIS A 312 39.79 2.77 3.90
CA HIS A 312 40.45 4.03 3.49
C HIS A 312 40.97 4.82 4.69
N GLY A 313 40.68 4.40 5.92
CA GLY A 313 41.03 5.17 7.13
C GLY A 313 40.37 6.56 7.15
N ALA A 314 39.21 6.70 6.51
CA ALA A 314 38.53 7.99 6.35
C ALA A 314 37.87 8.47 7.66
N LEU A 315 37.68 9.78 7.77
CA LEU A 315 36.85 10.39 8.80
C LEU A 315 35.38 10.39 8.35
N ALA A 316 34.51 9.68 9.05
CA ALA A 316 33.08 9.67 8.74
C ALA A 316 32.39 10.99 9.14
N VAL A 317 31.48 11.50 8.33
CA VAL A 317 30.74 12.75 8.60
C VAL A 317 29.24 12.54 8.46
N ILE A 318 28.49 13.00 9.47
CA ILE A 318 27.02 12.96 9.54
C ILE A 318 26.50 14.38 9.80
N PRO A 319 26.25 15.18 8.75
CA PRO A 319 25.90 16.59 8.85
C PRO A 319 24.39 16.84 9.01
N SER A 320 23.65 15.91 9.61
CA SER A 320 22.18 15.94 9.65
C SER A 320 21.63 17.21 10.33
N LEU A 321 20.53 17.74 9.81
CA LEU A 321 19.70 18.79 10.42
C LEU A 321 18.62 18.22 11.33
N ALA A 322 18.22 16.97 11.10
CA ALA A 322 17.31 16.21 11.94
C ALA A 322 17.64 14.72 11.87
N ALA A 323 17.48 14.01 12.99
CA ALA A 323 17.70 12.56 13.07
C ALA A 323 16.64 11.92 13.96
N SER A 324 15.97 10.88 13.45
CA SER A 324 14.91 10.16 14.17
C SER A 324 15.37 8.82 14.76
N THR A 325 16.40 8.19 14.21
CA THR A 325 16.92 6.87 14.62
C THR A 325 18.33 6.93 15.21
N GLY A 326 19.19 7.81 14.70
CA GLY A 326 20.59 7.91 15.12
C GLY A 326 21.43 6.68 14.74
N ALA A 327 20.97 5.91 13.76
CA ALA A 327 21.54 4.61 13.39
C ALA A 327 22.97 4.74 12.84
N ALA A 328 23.25 5.79 12.05
CA ALA A 328 24.60 6.06 11.55
C ALA A 328 25.62 6.28 12.67
N VAL A 329 25.29 7.11 13.67
CA VAL A 329 26.15 7.37 14.84
C VAL A 329 26.35 6.08 15.66
N ALA A 330 25.27 5.35 15.94
CA ALA A 330 25.31 4.10 16.71
C ALA A 330 26.24 3.06 16.07
N THR A 331 26.19 2.94 14.74
CA THR A 331 26.95 1.94 14.01
C THR A 331 28.44 2.29 13.95
N LEU A 332 28.80 3.57 13.82
CA LEU A 332 30.19 4.04 13.88
C LEU A 332 30.82 3.81 15.26
N ILE A 333 30.06 4.05 16.34
CA ILE A 333 30.50 3.75 17.71
C ILE A 333 30.73 2.25 17.90
N ALA A 334 29.81 1.40 17.41
CA ALA A 334 29.96 -0.05 17.49
C ALA A 334 31.19 -0.56 16.72
N ALA A 335 31.48 0.04 15.56
CA ALA A 335 32.67 -0.26 14.76
C ALA A 335 33.97 0.31 15.36
N GLY A 336 33.90 1.34 16.19
CA GLY A 336 35.07 2.05 16.71
C GLY A 336 35.72 2.95 15.65
N LEU A 337 34.94 3.42 14.66
CA LEU A 337 35.43 4.24 13.55
C LEU A 337 35.38 5.73 13.91
N PRO A 338 36.33 6.55 13.42
CA PRO A 338 36.35 7.98 13.71
C PRO A 338 35.26 8.72 12.95
N PHE A 339 34.58 9.66 13.63
CA PHE A 339 33.49 10.42 13.02
C PHE A 339 33.33 11.84 13.57
N VAL A 340 32.61 12.66 12.81
CA VAL A 340 32.04 13.96 13.24
C VAL A 340 30.56 13.94 12.90
N ALA A 341 29.71 14.25 13.87
CA ALA A 341 28.25 14.26 13.70
C ALA A 341 27.62 15.49 14.34
N THR A 342 26.46 15.90 13.84
CA THR A 342 25.69 17.03 14.37
C THR A 342 24.84 16.65 15.59
N ASN A 343 24.68 17.61 16.50
CA ASN A 343 23.92 17.51 17.74
C ASN A 343 22.40 17.68 17.49
N VAL A 344 21.79 16.70 16.83
CA VAL A 344 20.37 16.76 16.45
C VAL A 344 19.61 15.48 16.80
N GLY A 345 18.43 15.62 17.39
CA GLY A 345 17.49 14.52 17.63
C GLY A 345 18.15 13.27 18.21
N ALA A 346 17.97 12.14 17.54
CA ALA A 346 18.48 10.84 17.96
C ALA A 346 20.02 10.73 17.94
N ASN A 347 20.75 11.57 17.18
CA ASN A 347 22.21 11.59 17.23
C ASN A 347 22.71 11.95 18.64
N ALA A 348 22.04 12.90 19.29
CA ALA A 348 22.37 13.35 20.64
C ALA A 348 22.06 12.27 21.70
N GLU A 349 21.06 11.42 21.47
CA GLU A 349 20.67 10.34 22.39
C GLU A 349 21.62 9.15 22.37
N THR A 350 22.21 8.89 21.21
CA THR A 350 23.18 7.81 21.03
C THR A 350 24.56 8.17 21.60
N TRP A 351 24.80 9.46 21.87
CA TRP A 351 26.07 9.94 22.38
C TRP A 351 26.27 9.59 23.87
N ASP A 352 27.45 9.09 24.21
CA ASP A 352 27.83 8.70 25.58
C ASP A 352 29.19 9.33 25.96
N PRO A 353 29.22 10.23 26.98
CA PRO A 353 30.45 10.89 27.40
C PRO A 353 31.52 9.92 27.93
N GLU A 354 31.11 8.76 28.46
CA GLU A 354 32.04 7.79 29.06
C GLU A 354 32.81 6.98 28.01
N ALA A 355 32.38 7.01 26.74
CA ALA A 355 32.94 6.18 25.68
C ALA A 355 33.99 6.87 24.79
N ARG A 356 34.65 7.92 25.27
CA ARG A 356 35.65 8.71 24.50
C ARG A 356 35.17 9.11 23.10
N GLN A 357 33.88 9.43 22.97
CA GLN A 357 33.26 9.81 21.71
C GLN A 357 33.62 11.27 21.34
N PRO A 358 33.64 11.63 20.04
CA PRO A 358 33.75 13.04 19.63
C PRO A 358 32.60 13.86 20.21
N GLN A 359 32.86 15.10 20.63
CA GLN A 359 31.79 16.02 20.94
C GLN A 359 30.97 16.30 19.66
N LEU A 360 29.65 16.20 19.75
CA LEU A 360 28.78 16.51 18.62
C LEU A 360 28.83 18.02 18.30
N ALA A 361 28.86 18.36 17.02
CA ALA A 361 28.86 19.74 16.56
C ALA A 361 27.43 20.29 16.54
N GLU A 362 27.20 21.54 16.93
CA GLU A 362 25.90 22.16 16.65
C GLU A 362 25.68 22.22 15.13
N PRO A 363 24.42 22.16 14.65
CA PRO A 363 24.07 22.14 13.22
C PRO A 363 24.27 23.53 12.55
N GLU A 364 25.47 24.08 12.69
CA GLU A 364 25.91 25.37 12.17
C GLU A 364 27.22 25.18 11.37
N ALA A 365 27.29 25.78 10.18
CA ALA A 365 28.39 25.56 9.25
C ALA A 365 29.77 25.83 9.87
N GLY A 366 29.91 26.93 10.63
CA GLY A 366 31.16 27.28 11.29
C GLY A 366 31.57 26.31 12.41
N GLN A 367 30.62 25.73 13.13
CA GLN A 367 30.91 24.73 14.18
C GLN A 367 31.28 23.39 13.57
N LEU A 368 30.56 22.97 12.53
CA LEU A 368 30.86 21.75 11.79
C LEU A 368 32.25 21.85 11.13
N ALA A 369 32.57 22.96 10.46
CA ALA A 369 33.88 23.18 9.85
C ALA A 369 35.04 23.10 10.86
N ARG A 370 34.89 23.73 12.04
CA ARG A 370 35.89 23.64 13.12
C ARG A 370 36.06 22.21 13.63
N SER A 371 34.96 21.48 13.80
CA SER A 371 34.99 20.10 14.28
C SER A 371 35.65 19.17 13.27
N LEU A 372 35.37 19.37 11.98
CA LEU A 372 36.04 18.64 10.89
C LEU A 372 37.54 18.90 10.87
N LEU A 373 37.96 20.17 10.96
CA LEU A 373 39.37 20.53 10.96
C LEU A 373 40.12 19.89 12.15
N ALA A 374 39.54 19.98 13.35
CA ALA A 374 40.12 19.35 14.55
C ALA A 374 40.22 17.83 14.43
N ALA A 375 39.17 17.17 13.92
CA ALA A 375 39.14 15.72 13.75
C ALA A 375 40.04 15.21 12.62
N LEU A 376 40.37 16.05 11.63
CA LEU A 376 41.37 15.74 10.61
C LEU A 376 42.80 15.76 11.16
N ASP A 377 43.06 16.57 12.19
CA ASP A 377 44.35 16.62 12.88
C ASP A 377 44.49 15.52 13.92
N GLU A 378 43.46 15.31 14.75
CA GLU A 378 43.41 14.27 15.77
C GLU A 378 42.09 13.48 15.68
N PRO A 379 42.05 12.38 14.90
CA PRO A 379 40.83 11.61 14.68
C PRO A 379 40.30 10.98 15.97
N PRO A 380 39.09 11.34 16.42
CA PRO A 380 38.51 10.81 17.65
C PRO A 380 38.12 9.35 17.43
N ARG A 381 38.69 8.43 18.21
CA ARG A 381 38.36 6.99 18.12
C ARG A 381 37.45 6.60 19.28
N PRO A 382 36.14 6.38 19.04
CA PRO A 382 35.20 6.03 20.10
C PRO A 382 35.55 4.65 20.68
N GLN A 383 35.40 4.52 21.99
CA GLN A 383 35.48 3.24 22.67
C GLN A 383 34.24 2.42 22.31
N ARG A 384 34.46 1.16 21.91
CA ARG A 384 33.37 0.24 21.59
C ARG A 384 32.53 -0.03 22.84
N ILE A 385 31.23 0.19 22.73
CA ILE A 385 30.23 -0.18 23.75
C ILE A 385 29.35 -1.30 23.19
N ASP A 386 28.93 -2.23 24.03
CA ASP A 386 27.92 -3.25 23.66
C ASP A 386 26.51 -2.64 23.60
N LEU A 387 26.29 -1.76 22.61
CA LEU A 387 24.97 -1.21 22.31
C LEU A 387 24.08 -2.26 21.63
N LEU A 388 24.66 -3.08 20.76
CA LEU A 388 23.96 -4.09 19.96
C LEU A 388 23.35 -5.20 20.82
N GLY A 389 24.11 -5.75 21.78
CA GLY A 389 23.61 -6.78 22.69
C GLY A 389 22.42 -6.29 23.52
N ARG A 390 22.51 -5.04 24.02
CA ARG A 390 21.41 -4.39 24.75
C ARG A 390 20.18 -4.17 23.88
N CYS A 391 20.34 -3.70 22.64
CA CYS A 391 19.23 -3.51 21.72
C CYS A 391 18.57 -4.83 21.33
N ARG A 392 19.35 -5.87 21.00
CA ARG A 392 18.84 -7.21 20.69
C ARG A 392 18.00 -7.76 21.83
N GLN A 393 18.47 -7.68 23.07
CA GLN A 393 17.70 -8.14 24.22
C GLN A 393 16.41 -7.33 24.41
N ALA A 394 16.47 -6.01 24.29
CA ALA A 394 15.29 -5.16 24.43
C ALA A 394 14.19 -5.50 23.40
N TRP A 395 14.56 -5.81 22.16
CA TRP A 395 13.64 -6.27 21.12
C TRP A 395 13.09 -7.67 21.44
N LEU A 396 13.91 -8.60 21.91
CA LEU A 396 13.45 -9.94 22.31
C LEU A 396 12.41 -9.88 23.45
N ASP A 397 12.57 -8.95 24.39
CA ASP A 397 11.65 -8.74 25.52
C ASP A 397 10.27 -8.22 25.07
N THR A 398 10.15 -7.67 23.86
CA THR A 398 8.85 -7.23 23.32
C THR A 398 7.90 -8.38 22.98
N ARG A 399 8.43 -9.60 22.79
CA ARG A 399 7.64 -10.81 22.52
C ARG A 399 6.80 -11.26 23.71
N ASP A 400 7.21 -10.90 24.91
CA ASP A 400 6.52 -11.27 26.16
C ASP A 400 5.45 -10.23 26.56
N THR A 401 5.11 -9.31 25.67
CA THR A 401 4.12 -8.26 25.96
C THR A 401 2.73 -8.88 26.09
N PRO A 402 2.06 -8.75 27.25
CA PRO A 402 0.66 -9.16 27.35
C PRO A 402 -0.19 -8.28 26.43
N PRO A 403 -1.25 -8.82 25.79
CA PRO A 403 -2.17 -8.01 25.00
C PRO A 403 -2.64 -6.81 25.82
N SER A 404 -2.73 -5.63 25.19
CA SER A 404 -3.30 -4.49 25.90
C SER A 404 -4.71 -4.88 26.35
N ALA A 405 -5.04 -4.62 27.61
CA ALA A 405 -6.41 -4.78 28.08
C ALA A 405 -7.26 -3.71 27.40
N ARG A 406 -7.64 -3.92 26.14
CA ARG A 406 -8.62 -3.07 25.45
C ARG A 406 -9.82 -3.02 26.37
N SER A 407 -10.15 -1.81 26.82
CA SER A 407 -11.26 -1.58 27.73
C SER A 407 -12.51 -2.15 27.06
N LYS A 408 -12.90 -3.38 27.43
CA LYS A 408 -14.18 -3.95 27.05
C LYS A 408 -15.22 -3.04 27.68
N ARG A 409 -15.72 -2.07 26.92
CA ARG A 409 -16.91 -1.30 27.33
C ARG A 409 -17.95 -2.34 27.67
N LYS A 410 -18.49 -2.25 28.90
CA LYS A 410 -19.49 -3.19 29.43
C LYS A 410 -20.57 -3.32 28.36
N GLN A 411 -20.75 -4.53 27.82
CA GLN A 411 -21.83 -4.80 26.88
C GLN A 411 -23.12 -4.38 27.58
N ALA A 412 -23.87 -3.45 26.97
CA ALA A 412 -25.15 -3.04 27.54
C ALA A 412 -26.01 -4.30 27.73
N SER A 413 -26.63 -4.46 28.91
CA SER A 413 -27.38 -5.66 29.28
C SER A 413 -28.63 -5.89 28.43
N THR A 414 -28.96 -4.99 27.52
CA THR A 414 -30.10 -5.06 26.60
C THR A 414 -29.64 -4.68 25.19
N SER A 415 -29.87 -5.56 24.20
CA SER A 415 -29.61 -5.26 22.79
C SER A 415 -30.49 -4.09 22.32
N PRO A 416 -29.96 -2.99 21.74
CA PRO A 416 -30.76 -1.81 21.39
C PRO A 416 -31.74 -2.09 20.23
N LEU A 417 -32.88 -1.37 20.18
CA LEU A 417 -33.74 -1.41 19.00
C LEU A 417 -33.05 -0.66 17.84
N VAL A 418 -32.95 -1.32 16.68
CA VAL A 418 -32.45 -0.73 15.43
C VAL A 418 -33.62 -0.37 14.52
N SER A 419 -33.75 0.89 14.12
CA SER A 419 -34.68 1.29 13.07
C SER A 419 -33.95 1.37 11.74
N ILE A 420 -34.33 0.51 10.81
CA ILE A 420 -33.84 0.54 9.44
C ILE A 420 -34.68 1.55 8.65
N VAL A 421 -34.05 2.58 8.09
CA VAL A 421 -34.72 3.62 7.30
C VAL A 421 -34.36 3.42 5.83
N MET A 422 -35.37 3.17 5.01
CA MET A 422 -35.22 2.93 3.58
C MET A 422 -36.11 3.87 2.79
N ALA A 423 -35.52 4.64 1.88
CA ALA A 423 -36.27 5.49 0.96
C ALA A 423 -36.47 4.77 -0.37
N HIS A 424 -37.67 4.87 -0.94
CA HIS A 424 -38.06 4.17 -2.14
C HIS A 424 -38.80 5.08 -3.12
N ARG A 425 -38.51 4.93 -4.41
CA ARG A 425 -39.34 5.47 -5.49
C ARG A 425 -39.19 4.63 -6.75
N ASN A 426 -40.29 4.06 -7.25
CA ASN A 426 -40.37 3.40 -8.57
C ASN A 426 -39.29 2.34 -8.88
N ARG A 427 -38.81 1.60 -7.87
CA ARG A 427 -37.78 0.54 -8.04
C ARG A 427 -38.22 -0.81 -7.48
N PRO A 428 -39.39 -1.34 -7.87
CA PRO A 428 -40.03 -2.47 -7.18
C PRO A 428 -39.20 -3.77 -7.20
N LEU A 429 -38.40 -3.98 -8.25
CA LEU A 429 -37.50 -5.15 -8.33
C LEU A 429 -36.42 -5.11 -7.25
N PHE A 430 -35.82 -3.95 -7.05
CA PHE A 430 -34.72 -3.78 -6.11
C PHE A 430 -35.22 -3.73 -4.67
N LEU A 431 -36.33 -3.02 -4.43
CA LEU A 431 -36.98 -2.97 -3.12
C LEU A 431 -37.28 -4.37 -2.57
N LYS A 432 -37.77 -5.29 -3.41
CA LYS A 432 -38.02 -6.68 -3.00
C LYS A 432 -36.75 -7.38 -2.51
N GLN A 433 -35.63 -7.19 -3.20
CA GLN A 433 -34.35 -7.79 -2.84
C GLN A 433 -33.81 -7.17 -1.54
N ALA A 434 -33.93 -5.85 -1.39
CA ALA A 434 -33.52 -5.14 -0.18
C ALA A 434 -34.34 -5.58 1.04
N ILE A 435 -35.68 -5.68 0.92
CA ILE A 435 -36.55 -6.18 2.01
C ILE A 435 -36.21 -7.62 2.36
N ALA A 436 -36.00 -8.51 1.38
CA ALA A 436 -35.61 -9.89 1.64
C ALA A 436 -34.28 -9.98 2.43
N ALA A 437 -33.33 -9.09 2.13
CA ALA A 437 -32.08 -8.97 2.88
C ALA A 437 -32.28 -8.48 4.33
N ILE A 438 -33.26 -7.60 4.57
CA ILE A 438 -33.66 -7.19 5.93
C ILE A 438 -34.34 -8.32 6.69
N GLU A 439 -35.21 -9.08 6.02
CA GLU A 439 -35.90 -10.23 6.63
C GLU A 439 -34.94 -11.37 7.00
N ALA A 440 -33.78 -11.45 6.33
CA ALA A 440 -32.74 -12.46 6.57
C ALA A 440 -31.74 -12.07 7.68
N GLN A 441 -31.91 -10.93 8.35
CA GLN A 441 -30.99 -10.50 9.40
C GLN A 441 -31.01 -11.43 10.62
N THR A 442 -29.85 -11.69 11.22
CA THR A 442 -29.71 -12.49 12.45
C THR A 442 -30.01 -11.71 13.72
N TYR A 443 -30.25 -10.40 13.61
CA TYR A 443 -30.52 -9.52 14.75
C TYR A 443 -32.02 -9.31 14.95
N ASP A 444 -32.56 -9.79 16.08
CA ASP A 444 -34.01 -9.84 16.29
C ASP A 444 -34.68 -8.48 16.58
N ARG A 445 -33.95 -7.52 17.15
CA ARG A 445 -34.52 -6.26 17.64
C ARG A 445 -34.44 -5.15 16.60
N LEU A 446 -35.11 -5.34 15.46
CA LEU A 446 -35.19 -4.34 14.40
C LEU A 446 -36.62 -4.00 13.96
N GLU A 447 -36.81 -2.77 13.47
CA GLU A 447 -37.99 -2.37 12.71
C GLU A 447 -37.57 -1.79 11.35
N LEU A 448 -38.38 -1.99 10.31
CA LEU A 448 -38.20 -1.32 9.02
C LEU A 448 -39.18 -0.14 8.89
N VAL A 449 -38.65 1.03 8.57
CA VAL A 449 -39.38 2.24 8.22
C VAL A 449 -39.12 2.52 6.73
N LEU A 450 -40.02 2.02 5.87
CA LEU A 450 -39.98 2.24 4.44
C LEU A 450 -40.69 3.55 4.10
N VAL A 451 -40.01 4.46 3.41
CA VAL A 451 -40.54 5.76 3.00
C VAL A 451 -40.71 5.77 1.48
N ASP A 452 -41.94 5.77 1.01
CA ASP A 452 -42.29 5.94 -0.39
C ASP A 452 -42.28 7.43 -0.75
N ASP A 453 -41.26 7.88 -1.47
CA ASP A 453 -41.03 9.26 -1.88
C ASP A 453 -41.80 9.62 -3.17
N GLY A 454 -43.10 9.30 -3.17
CA GLY A 454 -44.02 9.62 -4.25
C GLY A 454 -43.88 8.72 -5.46
N SER A 455 -43.90 7.39 -5.27
CA SER A 455 -43.99 6.45 -6.39
C SER A 455 -45.28 6.67 -7.19
N ASP A 456 -45.13 6.86 -8.49
CA ASP A 456 -46.23 7.11 -9.43
C ASP A 456 -46.50 5.90 -10.35
N GLU A 457 -45.57 4.95 -10.45
CA GLU A 457 -45.74 3.72 -11.22
C GLU A 457 -46.69 2.73 -10.56
N ASP A 458 -47.60 2.15 -11.36
CA ASP A 458 -48.58 1.16 -10.90
C ASP A 458 -47.93 -0.07 -10.26
N GLN A 459 -46.78 -0.51 -10.77
CA GLN A 459 -46.07 -1.66 -10.22
C GLN A 459 -45.54 -1.38 -8.81
N ALA A 460 -45.02 -0.18 -8.56
CA ALA A 460 -44.54 0.24 -7.24
C ALA A 460 -45.71 0.38 -6.25
N LYS A 461 -46.81 1.04 -6.65
CA LYS A 461 -48.02 1.17 -5.83
C LYS A 461 -48.59 -0.19 -5.41
N ARG A 462 -48.76 -1.11 -6.37
CA ARG A 462 -49.25 -2.48 -6.09
C ARG A 462 -48.33 -3.25 -5.15
N LEU A 463 -47.01 -3.08 -5.28
CA LEU A 463 -46.05 -3.71 -4.37
C LEU A 463 -46.22 -3.17 -2.94
N LEU A 464 -46.28 -1.85 -2.77
CA LEU A 464 -46.45 -1.22 -1.45
C LEU A 464 -47.78 -1.64 -0.80
N ASP A 465 -48.88 -1.71 -1.56
CA ASP A 465 -50.18 -2.19 -1.07
C ASP A 465 -50.11 -3.65 -0.59
N ALA A 466 -49.35 -4.50 -1.30
CA ALA A 466 -49.17 -5.90 -0.93
C ALA A 466 -48.27 -6.10 0.31
N LEU A 467 -47.31 -5.21 0.54
CA LEU A 467 -46.39 -5.28 1.68
C LEU A 467 -47.01 -4.76 2.99
N GLU A 468 -47.95 -3.83 2.91
CA GLU A 468 -48.55 -3.13 4.05
C GLU A 468 -49.07 -4.07 5.16
N PRO A 469 -49.82 -5.17 4.88
CA PRO A 469 -50.30 -6.06 5.94
C PRO A 469 -49.16 -6.76 6.68
N THR A 470 -48.15 -7.26 5.96
CA THR A 470 -46.98 -7.93 6.55
C THR A 470 -46.14 -6.96 7.38
N PHE A 471 -45.98 -5.72 6.90
CA PHE A 471 -45.28 -4.68 7.66
C PHE A 471 -45.98 -4.40 8.98
N ARG A 472 -47.31 -4.23 8.98
CA ARG A 472 -48.08 -4.01 10.21
C ARG A 472 -47.95 -5.18 11.20
N GLN A 473 -48.00 -6.43 10.72
CA GLN A 473 -47.83 -7.62 11.57
C GLN A 473 -46.46 -7.66 12.26
N ARG A 474 -45.39 -7.23 11.58
CA ARG A 474 -44.03 -7.14 12.13
C ARG A 474 -43.80 -5.89 13.00
N GLY A 475 -44.77 -4.98 13.09
CA GLY A 475 -44.59 -3.67 13.73
C GLY A 475 -43.77 -2.68 12.92
N TRP A 476 -43.50 -2.98 11.64
CA TRP A 476 -42.83 -2.13 10.66
C TRP A 476 -43.79 -1.09 10.08
N ARG A 477 -43.28 -0.12 9.32
CA ARG A 477 -44.07 1.02 8.81
C ARG A 477 -43.75 1.30 7.35
N ILE A 478 -44.79 1.64 6.58
CA ILE A 478 -44.68 2.26 5.26
C ILE A 478 -45.20 3.70 5.38
N LEU A 479 -44.39 4.68 5.03
CA LEU A 479 -44.73 6.10 5.03
C LEU A 479 -44.84 6.57 3.59
N ARG A 480 -46.07 6.85 3.13
CA ARG A 480 -46.31 7.41 1.80
C ARG A 480 -46.32 8.92 1.88
N ARG A 481 -45.56 9.57 0.99
CA ARG A 481 -45.47 11.04 0.95
C ARG A 481 -45.39 11.55 -0.48
N PRO A 482 -45.74 12.82 -0.74
CA PRO A 482 -45.41 13.46 -2.01
C PRO A 482 -43.89 13.48 -2.22
N HIS A 483 -43.46 13.39 -3.48
CA HIS A 483 -42.04 13.43 -3.85
C HIS A 483 -41.38 14.72 -3.36
N LYS A 484 -40.37 14.61 -2.48
CA LYS A 484 -39.49 15.73 -2.09
C LYS A 484 -38.02 15.31 -1.94
N HIS A 485 -37.58 14.37 -2.77
CA HIS A 485 -36.20 13.91 -2.86
C HIS A 485 -35.69 13.10 -1.66
N LEU A 486 -34.50 12.51 -1.83
CA LEU A 486 -33.95 11.48 -0.95
C LEU A 486 -33.73 11.97 0.48
N GLY A 487 -33.15 13.16 0.66
CA GLY A 487 -32.90 13.74 1.99
C GLY A 487 -34.18 13.89 2.82
N ALA A 488 -35.26 14.44 2.22
CA ALA A 488 -36.54 14.60 2.93
C ALA A 488 -37.21 13.24 3.24
N ALA A 489 -37.06 12.26 2.36
CA ALA A 489 -37.54 10.90 2.60
C ALA A 489 -36.80 10.24 3.77
N ARG A 490 -35.46 10.29 3.79
CA ARG A 490 -34.64 9.80 4.90
C ARG A 490 -35.00 10.49 6.22
N ASN A 491 -35.13 11.81 6.22
CA ASN A 491 -35.51 12.57 7.42
C ASN A 491 -36.92 12.21 7.93
N ALA A 492 -37.89 11.99 7.03
CA ALA A 492 -39.22 11.51 7.43
C ALA A 492 -39.14 10.14 8.10
N GLY A 493 -38.30 9.24 7.58
CA GLY A 493 -38.02 7.94 8.19
C GLY A 493 -37.39 8.06 9.58
N VAL A 494 -36.35 8.89 9.73
CA VAL A 494 -35.70 9.16 11.03
C VAL A 494 -36.69 9.69 12.05
N ARG A 495 -37.57 10.63 11.67
CA ARG A 495 -38.59 11.19 12.58
C ARG A 495 -39.63 10.16 13.02
N ALA A 496 -39.85 9.12 12.23
CA ALA A 496 -40.82 8.06 12.51
C ALA A 496 -40.20 6.83 13.21
N ALA A 497 -38.87 6.76 13.27
CA ALA A 497 -38.10 5.69 13.89
C ALA A 497 -38.22 5.70 15.42
N ARG A 498 -38.25 4.51 16.03
CA ARG A 498 -38.33 4.29 17.49
C ARG A 498 -37.03 3.77 18.08
N GLY A 499 -36.12 3.30 17.24
CA GLY A 499 -34.83 2.74 17.61
C GLY A 499 -33.89 3.74 18.27
N GLU A 500 -33.01 3.22 19.10
CA GLU A 500 -31.87 3.98 19.65
C GLU A 500 -30.79 4.18 18.58
N LEU A 501 -30.70 3.21 17.67
CA LEU A 501 -29.79 3.22 16.53
C LEU A 501 -30.62 3.27 15.24
N ILE A 502 -30.20 4.11 14.32
CA ILE A 502 -30.79 4.25 12.98
C ILE A 502 -29.82 3.64 11.99
N LEU A 503 -30.26 2.68 11.18
CA LEU A 503 -29.47 2.15 10.06
C LEU A 503 -30.13 2.60 8.76
N PHE A 504 -29.43 3.40 7.97
CA PHE A 504 -29.89 3.71 6.62
C PHE A 504 -29.58 2.52 5.70
N VAL A 505 -30.52 2.19 4.81
CA VAL A 505 -30.31 1.18 3.77
C VAL A 505 -30.96 1.67 2.48
N ASP A 506 -30.21 1.68 1.39
CA ASP A 506 -30.75 2.04 0.08
C ASP A 506 -31.62 0.92 -0.50
N ASP A 507 -32.67 1.28 -1.25
CA ASP A 507 -33.63 0.31 -1.80
C ASP A 507 -33.07 -0.55 -2.94
N ASP A 508 -31.83 -0.31 -3.35
CA ASP A 508 -31.06 -1.08 -4.35
C ASP A 508 -29.86 -1.86 -3.79
N ASN A 509 -29.60 -1.73 -2.50
CA ASN A 509 -28.57 -2.48 -1.78
C ASN A 509 -29.17 -3.66 -0.98
N ALA A 510 -28.34 -4.65 -0.68
CA ALA A 510 -28.76 -5.82 0.08
C ALA A 510 -27.78 -6.11 1.22
N LEU A 511 -28.26 -6.00 2.45
CA LEU A 511 -27.49 -6.34 3.65
C LEU A 511 -27.13 -7.83 3.69
N PHE A 512 -25.97 -8.14 4.24
CA PHE A 512 -25.64 -9.52 4.62
C PHE A 512 -26.40 -9.92 5.89
N PRO A 513 -26.73 -11.22 6.08
CA PRO A 513 -27.48 -11.69 7.25
C PRO A 513 -26.95 -11.20 8.60
N GLU A 514 -25.63 -11.10 8.76
CA GLU A 514 -24.96 -10.69 9.99
C GLU A 514 -24.73 -9.17 10.11
N ALA A 515 -25.18 -8.36 9.15
CA ALA A 515 -24.79 -6.95 9.03
C ALA A 515 -25.21 -6.11 10.24
N VAL A 516 -26.49 -6.17 10.62
CA VAL A 516 -27.02 -5.39 11.75
C VAL A 516 -26.32 -5.75 13.06
N GLU A 517 -26.03 -7.04 13.29
CA GLU A 517 -25.31 -7.50 14.47
C GLU A 517 -23.89 -6.91 14.52
N HIS A 518 -23.18 -6.89 13.40
CA HIS A 518 -21.86 -6.29 13.30
C HIS A 518 -21.88 -4.79 13.57
N PHE A 519 -22.85 -4.06 13.02
CA PHE A 519 -23.00 -2.63 13.30
C PHE A 519 -23.27 -2.37 14.80
N VAL A 520 -24.23 -3.09 15.41
CA VAL A 520 -24.54 -2.93 16.84
C VAL A 520 -23.32 -3.23 17.71
N ARG A 521 -22.57 -4.29 17.38
CA ARG A 521 -21.33 -4.67 18.08
C ARG A 521 -20.26 -3.60 17.95
N ALA A 522 -20.05 -3.06 16.75
CA ALA A 522 -19.07 -2.01 16.49
C ALA A 522 -19.40 -0.70 17.22
N MET A 523 -20.68 -0.30 17.21
CA MET A 523 -21.18 0.87 17.95
C MET A 523 -20.92 0.73 19.45
N ALA A 524 -21.11 -0.47 20.01
CA ALA A 524 -20.86 -0.73 21.43
C ALA A 524 -19.36 -0.79 21.78
N ALA A 525 -18.55 -1.48 20.96
CA ALA A 525 -17.13 -1.70 21.21
C ALA A 525 -16.32 -0.42 21.05
N SER A 526 -16.50 0.30 19.95
CA SER A 526 -15.77 1.53 19.65
C SER A 526 -16.37 2.75 20.36
N GLY A 527 -17.66 2.69 20.71
CA GLY A 527 -18.44 3.85 21.14
C GLY A 527 -18.52 4.95 20.09
N ALA A 528 -18.54 4.57 18.82
CA ALA A 528 -18.83 5.48 17.73
C ALA A 528 -20.23 6.08 17.84
N ASP A 529 -20.39 7.26 17.26
CA ASP A 529 -21.67 7.94 17.03
C ASP A 529 -22.25 7.56 15.66
N ILE A 530 -21.36 7.27 14.71
CA ILE A 530 -21.68 6.78 13.37
C ILE A 530 -20.73 5.63 13.02
N CYS A 531 -21.27 4.50 12.56
CA CYS A 531 -20.52 3.41 11.96
C CYS A 531 -20.86 3.23 10.47
N THR A 532 -19.84 3.21 9.62
CA THR A 532 -19.90 2.79 8.21
C THR A 532 -19.25 1.42 8.04
N ALA A 533 -19.31 0.81 6.86
CA ALA A 533 -18.64 -0.47 6.59
C ALA A 533 -18.05 -0.54 5.18
N PHE A 534 -17.23 -1.56 4.91
CA PHE A 534 -16.89 -1.90 3.53
C PHE A 534 -18.13 -2.46 2.81
N GLN A 535 -18.05 -2.45 1.48
CA GLN A 535 -19.11 -2.93 0.59
C GLN A 535 -18.55 -3.84 -0.50
N LEU A 536 -19.33 -4.84 -0.90
CA LEU A 536 -19.07 -5.60 -2.12
C LEU A 536 -19.85 -4.99 -3.28
N ILE A 537 -19.15 -4.55 -4.32
CA ILE A 537 -19.80 -3.92 -5.47
C ILE A 537 -20.20 -4.96 -6.51
N PHE A 538 -21.39 -4.78 -7.09
CA PHE A 538 -21.89 -5.55 -8.25
C PHE A 538 -22.70 -4.65 -9.21
N TYR A 539 -22.99 -5.16 -10.41
CA TYR A 539 -23.55 -4.37 -11.54
C TYR A 539 -24.89 -4.89 -12.09
N GLU A 540 -25.24 -6.13 -11.79
CA GLU A 540 -26.41 -6.78 -12.36
C GLU A 540 -27.71 -6.36 -11.64
N ASP A 541 -28.87 -6.77 -12.17
CA ASP A 541 -30.18 -6.47 -11.58
C ASP A 541 -30.54 -7.38 -10.39
N PHE A 542 -29.85 -8.51 -10.26
CA PHE A 542 -30.03 -9.45 -9.17
C PHE A 542 -28.79 -9.49 -8.29
N VAL A 543 -29.03 -9.50 -6.97
CA VAL A 543 -27.99 -9.70 -5.96
C VAL A 543 -27.28 -11.03 -6.22
N PRO A 544 -25.94 -11.07 -6.27
CA PRO A 544 -25.18 -12.31 -6.43
C PRO A 544 -25.45 -13.29 -5.28
N ALA A 545 -25.46 -14.58 -5.60
CA ALA A 545 -25.65 -15.63 -4.60
C ALA A 545 -24.39 -15.86 -3.74
N ASP A 546 -23.20 -15.65 -4.33
CA ASP A 546 -21.92 -15.84 -3.65
C ASP A 546 -21.21 -14.49 -3.44
N ARG A 547 -20.70 -14.26 -2.22
CA ARG A 547 -19.90 -13.07 -1.89
C ARG A 547 -18.57 -13.05 -2.63
N ALA A 548 -18.04 -14.21 -3.02
CA ALA A 548 -16.86 -14.30 -3.86
C ALA A 548 -17.05 -13.68 -5.25
N ASP A 549 -18.30 -13.32 -5.60
CA ASP A 549 -18.61 -12.62 -6.84
C ASP A 549 -18.42 -11.11 -6.78
N GLY A 550 -18.31 -10.57 -5.57
CA GLY A 550 -18.16 -9.16 -5.27
C GLY A 550 -16.74 -8.76 -4.99
N LEU A 551 -16.44 -7.48 -5.18
CA LEU A 551 -15.12 -6.91 -4.91
C LEU A 551 -15.28 -5.61 -4.13
N ILE A 552 -14.38 -5.42 -3.17
CA ILE A 552 -14.24 -4.18 -2.42
C ILE A 552 -13.42 -3.23 -3.27
N GLN A 553 -13.95 -2.04 -3.51
CA GLN A 553 -13.27 -1.00 -4.28
C GLN A 553 -13.19 0.34 -3.58
N TYR A 554 -14.03 0.51 -2.58
CA TYR A 554 -14.09 1.73 -1.81
C TYR A 554 -13.62 1.38 -0.40
N LEU A 555 -12.49 1.97 -0.03
CA LEU A 555 -11.82 1.78 1.25
C LEU A 555 -11.82 3.13 1.98
N PRO A 556 -12.96 3.56 2.54
CA PRO A 556 -13.03 4.78 3.33
C PRO A 556 -12.03 4.71 4.50
N LEU A 557 -11.47 5.84 4.90
CA LEU A 557 -10.56 5.89 6.06
C LEU A 557 -11.28 6.19 7.37
N GLY A 558 -12.43 6.85 7.35
CA GLY A 558 -13.09 7.45 8.52
C GLY A 558 -12.46 8.78 8.97
N GLY A 559 -11.62 9.39 8.14
CA GLY A 559 -10.85 10.62 8.38
C GLY A 559 -9.58 10.68 7.50
N PRO A 560 -8.73 11.71 7.59
CA PRO A 560 -8.95 12.95 8.33
C PRO A 560 -9.90 13.89 7.58
N ASP A 561 -10.51 14.84 8.28
CA ASP A 561 -11.49 15.77 7.69
C ASP A 561 -10.92 16.59 6.53
N ALA A 562 -9.62 16.88 6.55
CA ALA A 562 -8.93 17.55 5.44
C ALA A 562 -9.14 16.82 4.11
N LEU A 563 -9.07 15.48 4.11
CA LEU A 563 -9.39 14.69 2.93
C LEU A 563 -10.89 14.56 2.72
N GLY A 564 -11.68 14.62 3.79
CA GLY A 564 -13.14 14.63 3.76
C GLY A 564 -13.77 15.78 2.99
N LEU A 565 -13.05 16.87 2.70
CA LEU A 565 -13.52 17.91 1.76
C LEU A 565 -13.28 17.52 0.28
N ILE A 566 -12.23 16.74 0.01
CA ILE A 566 -11.75 16.43 -1.34
C ILE A 566 -12.38 15.12 -1.85
N HIS A 567 -12.45 14.11 -0.99
CA HIS A 567 -12.96 12.76 -1.28
C HIS A 567 -13.82 12.28 -0.12
N ASN A 568 -14.80 11.39 -0.40
CA ASN A 568 -15.57 10.79 0.68
C ASN A 568 -14.66 9.82 1.43
N VAL A 569 -14.13 10.23 2.57
CA VAL A 569 -13.35 9.36 3.44
C VAL A 569 -14.20 8.65 4.48
N TYR A 570 -15.47 9.01 4.66
CA TYR A 570 -16.27 8.57 5.81
C TYR A 570 -16.97 7.23 5.59
N GLY A 571 -17.36 6.94 4.34
CA GLY A 571 -18.13 5.76 3.98
C GLY A 571 -19.41 6.12 3.24
N ASP A 572 -20.19 5.11 2.87
CA ASP A 572 -21.45 5.28 2.15
C ASP A 572 -22.65 5.41 3.11
N ALA A 573 -23.80 5.76 2.54
CA ALA A 573 -25.07 5.95 3.22
C ALA A 573 -25.56 4.73 4.01
N ASN A 574 -25.12 3.50 3.74
CA ASN A 574 -25.54 2.29 4.46
C ASN A 574 -24.82 2.21 5.82
N ALA A 575 -25.12 3.19 6.67
CA ALA A 575 -24.44 3.49 7.92
C ALA A 575 -25.39 3.47 9.12
N MET A 576 -24.86 3.04 10.26
CA MET A 576 -25.56 3.06 11.54
C MET A 576 -25.22 4.34 12.31
N VAL A 577 -26.23 5.08 12.75
CA VAL A 577 -26.14 6.38 13.41
C VAL A 577 -26.88 6.31 14.75
N ARG A 578 -26.30 6.85 15.84
CA ARG A 578 -27.08 7.03 17.08
C ARG A 578 -28.18 8.05 16.83
N ARG A 579 -29.41 7.76 17.27
CA ARG A 579 -30.53 8.69 17.08
C ARG A 579 -30.27 10.08 17.69
N GLU A 580 -29.46 10.18 18.73
CA GLU A 580 -29.09 11.46 19.37
C GLU A 580 -28.21 12.35 18.47
N VAL A 581 -27.50 11.81 17.48
CA VAL A 581 -26.69 12.61 16.53
C VAL A 581 -27.54 13.65 15.83
N PHE A 582 -28.77 13.29 15.42
CA PHE A 582 -29.68 14.22 14.74
C PHE A 582 -30.11 15.40 15.62
N SER A 583 -30.07 15.26 16.94
CA SER A 583 -30.31 16.38 17.87
C SER A 583 -29.10 17.28 18.07
N GLN A 584 -27.89 16.77 17.79
CA GLN A 584 -26.63 17.50 17.96
C GLN A 584 -26.26 18.30 16.71
N ILE A 585 -26.39 17.68 15.53
CA ILE A 585 -25.96 18.30 14.25
C ILE A 585 -27.12 18.61 13.30
N GLY A 586 -28.35 18.24 13.65
CA GLY A 586 -29.52 18.38 12.78
C GLY A 586 -29.72 17.21 11.81
N PHE A 587 -30.61 17.41 10.84
CA PHE A 587 -31.02 16.38 9.87
C PHE A 587 -30.16 16.43 8.57
N LEU A 588 -30.45 15.52 7.62
CA LEU A 588 -29.85 15.59 6.29
C LEU A 588 -30.46 16.76 5.50
N ILE A 589 -29.71 17.32 4.55
CA ILE A 589 -30.21 18.38 3.65
C ILE A 589 -31.41 17.87 2.84
N GLU A 590 -32.49 18.65 2.76
CA GLU A 590 -33.71 18.29 2.03
C GLU A 590 -33.80 18.93 0.62
N GLU A 591 -32.85 19.80 0.26
CA GLU A 591 -32.84 20.51 -1.01
C GLU A 591 -32.58 19.59 -2.23
N PRO A 592 -33.20 19.88 -3.39
CA PRO A 592 -32.98 19.12 -4.63
C PRO A 592 -31.59 19.35 -5.24
N GLY A 593 -31.22 18.51 -6.21
CA GLY A 593 -29.99 18.68 -6.99
C GLY A 593 -28.73 18.10 -6.36
N TYR A 594 -28.87 17.55 -5.15
CA TYR A 594 -27.78 17.01 -4.35
C TYR A 594 -27.87 15.49 -4.22
N ALA A 595 -26.76 14.79 -4.45
CA ALA A 595 -26.70 13.32 -4.39
C ALA A 595 -25.91 12.78 -3.19
N MET A 596 -25.20 13.63 -2.44
CA MET A 596 -24.19 13.21 -1.45
C MET A 596 -24.60 13.50 0.00
N HIS A 597 -25.90 13.33 0.29
CA HIS A 597 -26.52 13.61 1.60
C HIS A 597 -25.79 12.95 2.78
N ASP A 598 -25.31 11.73 2.57
CA ASP A 598 -24.51 10.95 3.50
C ASP A 598 -23.14 11.57 3.76
N TRP A 599 -22.39 11.92 2.70
CA TRP A 599 -21.07 12.52 2.83
C TRP A 599 -21.13 13.83 3.62
N GLU A 600 -22.02 14.76 3.26
CA GLU A 600 -22.17 16.03 3.99
C GLU A 600 -22.58 15.83 5.45
N PHE A 601 -23.50 14.90 5.72
CA PHE A 601 -23.93 14.58 7.07
C PHE A 601 -22.78 14.01 7.92
N PHE A 602 -21.98 13.09 7.35
CA PHE A 602 -20.81 12.54 8.04
C PHE A 602 -19.70 13.57 8.23
N ALA A 603 -19.49 14.46 7.27
CA ALA A 603 -18.55 15.57 7.40
C ALA A 603 -18.95 16.49 8.55
N ARG A 604 -20.21 16.93 8.63
CA ARG A 604 -20.71 17.73 9.76
C ARG A 604 -20.57 17.00 11.09
N ALA A 605 -20.85 15.71 11.13
CA ALA A 605 -20.68 14.90 12.33
C ALA A 605 -19.22 14.90 12.80
N SER A 606 -18.29 14.63 11.88
CA SER A 606 -16.85 14.58 12.16
C SER A 606 -16.32 15.95 12.62
N LEU A 607 -16.69 17.04 11.91
CA LEU A 607 -16.31 18.41 12.26
C LEU A 607 -16.88 18.86 13.62
N ALA A 608 -18.06 18.36 14.00
CA ALA A 608 -18.63 18.58 15.34
C ALA A 608 -17.96 17.74 16.45
N GLY A 609 -16.92 16.98 16.13
CA GLY A 609 -16.19 16.13 17.08
C GLY A 609 -16.87 14.79 17.37
N LEU A 610 -17.90 14.41 16.61
CA LEU A 610 -18.55 13.11 16.76
C LEU A 610 -17.70 12.00 16.16
N LYS A 611 -17.72 10.84 16.81
CA LYS A 611 -16.84 9.71 16.46
C LYS A 611 -17.44 8.92 15.31
N VAL A 612 -16.98 9.19 14.09
CA VAL A 612 -17.24 8.36 12.90
C VAL A 612 -16.23 7.20 12.86
N ARG A 613 -16.71 5.96 12.71
CA ARG A 613 -15.86 4.78 12.60
C ARG A 613 -16.27 3.89 11.47
N LEU A 614 -15.29 3.28 10.84
CA LEU A 614 -15.52 2.29 9.80
C LEU A 614 -15.33 0.89 10.36
N ILE A 615 -16.21 -0.01 9.98
CA ILE A 615 -16.06 -1.45 10.16
C ILE A 615 -15.35 -1.97 8.89
N PRO A 616 -14.08 -2.40 8.96
CA PRO A 616 -13.32 -2.86 7.79
C PRO A 616 -13.72 -4.30 7.41
N LYS A 617 -15.02 -4.52 7.23
CA LYS A 617 -15.63 -5.79 6.84
C LYS A 617 -16.76 -5.49 5.86
N PRO A 618 -16.89 -6.23 4.75
CA PRO A 618 -18.01 -6.05 3.85
C PRO A 618 -19.30 -6.51 4.55
N LEU A 619 -20.29 -5.62 4.66
CA LEU A 619 -21.58 -5.91 5.32
C LEU A 619 -22.79 -5.86 4.39
N TYR A 620 -22.62 -5.48 3.13
CA TYR A 620 -23.71 -5.40 2.16
C TYR A 620 -23.19 -5.43 0.73
N TRP A 621 -24.11 -5.79 -0.16
CA TRP A 621 -24.00 -5.62 -1.59
C TRP A 621 -24.36 -4.19 -1.98
N TYR A 622 -23.43 -3.49 -2.62
CA TYR A 622 -23.63 -2.18 -3.22
C TYR A 622 -23.85 -2.29 -4.72
N ARG A 623 -25.04 -1.90 -5.19
CA ARG A 623 -25.37 -1.96 -6.62
C ARG A 623 -24.90 -0.70 -7.34
N SER A 624 -23.99 -0.87 -8.29
CA SER A 624 -23.48 0.24 -9.09
C SER A 624 -24.07 0.19 -10.50
N LYS A 625 -24.86 1.20 -10.86
CA LYS A 625 -25.44 1.38 -12.20
C LYS A 625 -24.99 2.69 -12.85
N PRO A 626 -24.86 2.76 -14.19
CA PRO A 626 -24.48 4.00 -14.90
C PRO A 626 -25.45 5.17 -14.68
N ASP A 627 -26.73 4.88 -14.49
CA ASP A 627 -27.82 5.83 -14.25
C ASP A 627 -28.04 6.17 -12.77
N GLY A 628 -27.22 5.61 -11.87
CA GLY A 628 -27.30 5.88 -10.44
C GLY A 628 -27.06 7.37 -10.12
N MET A 629 -27.73 7.85 -9.07
CA MET A 629 -27.76 9.27 -8.68
C MET A 629 -26.36 9.89 -8.52
N PHE A 630 -25.37 9.14 -8.02
CA PHE A 630 -23.98 9.59 -7.89
C PHE A 630 -23.31 9.90 -9.25
N ARG A 631 -23.71 9.22 -10.32
CA ARG A 631 -23.10 9.37 -11.67
C ARG A 631 -23.81 10.39 -12.54
N THR A 632 -25.08 10.70 -12.22
CA THR A 632 -25.94 11.56 -13.04
C THR A 632 -26.16 12.95 -12.43
N SER A 633 -25.68 13.19 -11.20
CA SER A 633 -25.73 14.49 -10.54
C SER A 633 -24.53 15.37 -10.87
N ASN A 634 -24.72 16.69 -10.78
CA ASN A 634 -23.69 17.66 -11.08
C ASN A 634 -22.62 17.69 -9.97
N TRP A 635 -21.34 17.61 -10.36
CA TRP A 635 -20.23 17.60 -9.41
C TRP A 635 -20.05 18.92 -8.64
N TYR A 636 -20.40 20.07 -9.22
CA TYR A 636 -20.34 21.36 -8.53
C TYR A 636 -21.42 21.45 -7.45
N ASP A 637 -22.67 21.15 -7.82
CA ASP A 637 -23.81 21.19 -6.89
C ASP A 637 -23.63 20.20 -5.73
N ASN A 638 -23.05 19.04 -6.00
CA ASN A 638 -22.68 18.05 -4.97
C ASN A 638 -21.57 18.51 -4.01
N ARG A 639 -20.86 19.59 -4.30
CA ARG A 639 -19.70 20.07 -3.52
C ARG A 639 -20.05 21.31 -2.71
N CYS A 640 -20.97 22.15 -3.19
CA CYS A 640 -21.38 23.37 -2.49
C CYS A 640 -21.80 23.12 -1.03
N PRO A 641 -22.70 22.18 -0.70
CA PRO A 641 -23.06 21.95 0.70
C PRO A 641 -21.90 21.46 1.57
N LEU A 642 -20.99 20.68 0.99
CA LEU A 642 -19.79 20.23 1.68
C LEU A 642 -18.85 21.42 1.97
N ILE A 643 -18.64 22.30 0.99
CA ILE A 643 -17.84 23.52 1.17
C ILE A 643 -18.45 24.41 2.26
N GLU A 644 -19.78 24.54 2.31
CA GLU A 644 -20.47 25.31 3.35
C GLU A 644 -20.29 24.69 4.75
N ALA A 645 -20.41 23.35 4.85
CA ALA A 645 -20.18 22.63 6.11
C ALA A 645 -18.75 22.84 6.65
N PHE A 646 -17.75 22.77 5.77
CA PHE A 646 -16.35 23.03 6.14
C PHE A 646 -16.06 24.52 6.37
N GLY A 647 -16.68 25.43 5.61
CA GLY A 647 -16.46 26.87 5.72
C GLY A 647 -17.09 27.50 6.97
N SER A 648 -18.10 26.84 7.55
CA SER A 648 -18.77 27.30 8.77
C SER A 648 -18.09 26.84 10.07
N GLN A 649 -17.08 25.96 10.00
CA GLN A 649 -16.41 25.40 11.17
C GLN A 649 -14.89 25.58 11.11
N HIS A 650 -14.27 25.86 12.26
CA HIS A 650 -12.82 25.78 12.38
C HIS A 650 -12.44 24.33 12.68
N PHE A 651 -11.55 23.74 11.89
CA PHE A 651 -11.10 22.37 12.08
C PHE A 651 -9.57 22.27 11.95
N ASP A 652 -8.97 21.40 12.76
CA ASP A 652 -7.51 21.26 12.88
C ASP A 652 -6.84 20.87 11.53
N GLY A 653 -7.60 20.21 10.65
CA GLY A 653 -7.14 19.78 9.32
C GLY A 653 -6.99 20.89 8.28
N ALA A 654 -7.47 22.12 8.53
CA ALA A 654 -7.45 23.19 7.52
C ALA A 654 -6.01 23.53 7.06
N ARG A 655 -5.03 23.40 7.95
CA ARG A 655 -3.60 23.58 7.62
C ARG A 655 -3.14 22.61 6.53
N LEU A 656 -3.63 21.37 6.51
CA LEU A 656 -3.26 20.37 5.49
C LEU A 656 -3.77 20.76 4.10
N LEU A 657 -4.97 21.35 4.02
CA LEU A 657 -5.50 21.88 2.77
C LEU A 657 -4.65 23.04 2.24
N TYR A 658 -4.20 23.94 3.12
CA TYR A 658 -3.29 25.02 2.73
C TYR A 658 -1.95 24.47 2.25
N GLN A 659 -1.40 23.47 2.91
CA GLN A 659 -0.17 22.81 2.47
C GLN A 659 -0.33 22.18 1.09
N LEU A 660 -1.44 21.48 0.84
CA LEU A 660 -1.70 20.86 -0.46
C LEU A 660 -1.77 21.91 -1.58
N ALA A 661 -2.52 22.99 -1.35
CA ALA A 661 -2.63 24.09 -2.31
C ALA A 661 -1.29 24.80 -2.55
N ILE A 662 -0.52 25.07 -1.49
CA ILE A 662 0.82 25.66 -1.61
C ILE A 662 1.72 24.70 -2.37
N ALA A 663 1.84 23.43 -1.97
CA ALA A 663 2.73 22.47 -2.61
C ALA A 663 2.45 22.30 -4.12
N GLN A 664 1.18 22.20 -4.51
CA GLN A 664 0.78 22.07 -5.92
C GLN A 664 1.12 23.31 -6.77
N ASN A 665 1.18 24.51 -6.17
CA ASN A 665 1.49 25.76 -6.87
C ASN A 665 2.96 26.19 -6.74
N THR A 666 3.60 25.97 -5.58
CA THR A 666 5.02 26.26 -5.30
C THR A 666 5.94 25.47 -6.22
N ALA A 667 5.59 24.21 -6.52
CA ALA A 667 6.32 23.40 -7.49
C ALA A 667 6.42 24.07 -8.88
N ARG A 668 5.50 24.99 -9.20
CA ARG A 668 5.42 25.68 -10.49
C ARG A 668 5.99 27.10 -10.48
N SER A 669 6.15 27.75 -9.32
CA SER A 669 6.61 29.15 -9.26
C SER A 669 7.96 29.32 -8.58
N GLU A 670 8.16 28.69 -7.42
CA GLU A 670 9.39 28.90 -6.63
C GLU A 670 10.50 27.94 -7.08
N ILE A 671 10.15 26.70 -7.42
CA ILE A 671 11.12 25.77 -8.03
C ILE A 671 11.57 26.30 -9.39
N ASP A 672 10.66 26.81 -10.23
CA ASP A 672 11.03 27.41 -11.51
C ASP A 672 11.89 28.67 -11.33
N SER A 673 11.61 29.50 -10.32
CA SER A 673 12.46 30.65 -9.98
C SER A 673 13.84 30.24 -9.43
N ALA A 674 13.92 29.20 -8.58
CA ALA A 674 15.20 28.66 -8.11
C ALA A 674 16.02 28.09 -9.28
N ARG A 675 15.36 27.45 -10.24
CA ARG A 675 15.94 26.94 -11.49
C ARG A 675 16.33 28.05 -12.47
N GLU A 676 15.64 29.18 -12.48
CA GLU A 676 15.97 30.35 -13.32
C GLU A 676 17.38 30.87 -13.04
N ASN A 677 17.87 30.79 -11.80
CA ASN A 677 19.26 31.13 -11.49
C ASN A 677 20.28 30.28 -12.27
N LEU A 678 19.95 29.01 -12.57
CA LEU A 678 20.77 28.16 -13.43
C LEU A 678 20.61 28.54 -14.92
N ARG A 679 19.46 29.07 -15.34
CA ARG A 679 19.20 29.50 -16.73
C ARG A 679 20.05 30.70 -17.15
N TYR A 680 20.36 31.61 -16.23
CA TYR A 680 21.13 32.83 -16.54
C TYR A 680 22.63 32.60 -16.72
N VAL A 681 23.15 31.41 -16.39
CA VAL A 681 24.55 31.04 -16.56
C VAL A 681 24.62 29.96 -17.64
N PRO A 682 25.09 30.26 -18.87
CA PRO A 682 25.13 29.27 -19.96
C PRO A 682 25.86 27.98 -19.62
N ALA A 683 26.87 28.04 -18.74
CA ALA A 683 27.62 26.89 -18.24
C ALA A 683 26.78 25.91 -17.38
N TYR A 684 25.62 26.33 -16.87
CA TYR A 684 24.78 25.53 -15.98
C TYR A 684 23.57 24.86 -16.66
N ARG A 685 23.52 24.87 -18.01
CA ARG A 685 22.45 24.20 -18.77
C ARG A 685 22.36 22.70 -18.47
N GLU A 686 23.49 22.01 -18.35
CA GLU A 686 23.49 20.57 -18.06
C GLU A 686 22.93 20.25 -16.67
N TYR A 687 23.21 21.10 -15.66
CA TYR A 687 22.64 20.99 -14.32
C TYR A 687 21.12 21.21 -14.33
N LEU A 688 20.62 22.14 -15.15
CA LEU A 688 19.18 22.39 -15.29
C LEU A 688 18.45 21.20 -15.89
N GLU A 689 19.01 20.57 -16.92
CA GLU A 689 18.48 19.36 -17.54
C GLU A 689 18.49 18.17 -16.55
N LEU A 690 19.53 18.06 -15.72
CA LEU A 690 19.58 17.05 -14.66
C LEU A 690 18.43 17.20 -13.63
N CYS A 691 17.94 18.42 -13.39
CA CYS A 691 16.85 18.65 -12.43
C CYS A 691 15.49 18.06 -12.89
N ASP A 692 15.29 17.90 -14.19
CA ASP A 692 14.07 17.32 -14.77
C ASP A 692 14.05 15.79 -14.70
N LEU A 693 15.19 15.15 -14.42
CA LEU A 693 15.30 13.70 -14.35
C LEU A 693 14.96 13.17 -12.93
N GLU A 694 14.55 11.91 -12.87
CA GLU A 694 14.43 11.20 -11.59
C GLU A 694 15.84 10.97 -11.00
N PRO A 695 16.14 11.40 -9.75
CA PRO A 695 17.52 11.58 -9.28
C PRO A 695 18.44 10.37 -9.35
N ASN A 696 17.89 9.16 -9.24
CA ASN A 696 18.69 7.92 -9.27
C ASN A 696 18.40 7.08 -10.51
N SER A 697 17.71 7.63 -11.51
CA SER A 697 17.52 6.96 -12.80
C SER A 697 18.85 6.81 -13.53
N ALA A 698 18.96 5.79 -14.39
CA ALA A 698 20.16 5.60 -15.23
C ALA A 698 20.50 6.88 -16.01
N ALA A 699 19.50 7.56 -16.57
CA ALA A 699 19.66 8.83 -17.27
C ALA A 699 20.23 9.94 -16.36
N ALA A 700 19.77 10.05 -15.10
CA ALA A 700 20.30 11.04 -14.17
C ALA A 700 21.75 10.73 -13.77
N ILE A 701 22.09 9.46 -13.54
CA ILE A 701 23.47 9.04 -13.22
C ILE A 701 24.42 9.30 -14.39
N GLU A 702 24.03 8.96 -15.61
CA GLU A 702 24.81 9.25 -16.82
C GLU A 702 25.03 10.75 -17.01
N LYS A 703 23.97 11.55 -16.82
CA LYS A 703 24.04 13.02 -16.92
C LYS A 703 24.95 13.60 -15.83
N LEU A 704 24.85 13.09 -14.60
CA LEU A 704 25.70 13.50 -13.48
C LEU A 704 27.19 13.15 -13.74
N ALA A 705 27.47 11.98 -14.31
CA ALA A 705 28.81 11.58 -14.70
C ALA A 705 29.38 12.49 -15.82
N ALA A 706 28.57 12.85 -16.81
CA ALA A 706 28.97 13.79 -17.86
C ALA A 706 29.33 15.18 -17.29
N ILE A 707 28.52 15.70 -16.37
CA ILE A 707 28.78 16.95 -15.66
C ILE A 707 30.08 16.84 -14.83
N ALA A 708 30.30 15.72 -14.14
CA ALA A 708 31.54 15.52 -13.38
C ALA A 708 32.78 15.54 -14.30
N ALA A 709 32.70 14.91 -15.48
CA ALA A 709 33.78 14.93 -16.46
C ALA A 709 34.05 16.35 -16.99
N SER A 710 32.99 17.10 -17.34
CA SER A 710 33.11 18.47 -17.85
C SER A 710 33.63 19.45 -16.78
N ALA A 711 33.33 19.20 -15.51
CA ALA A 711 33.87 19.92 -14.35
C ALA A 711 35.31 19.50 -13.96
N GLY A 712 36.00 18.71 -14.79
CA GLY A 712 37.39 18.31 -14.56
C GLY A 712 37.56 17.19 -13.53
N ARG A 713 36.54 16.35 -13.31
CA ARG A 713 36.54 15.23 -12.35
C ARG A 713 36.31 13.88 -13.05
N PRO A 714 37.19 13.45 -13.98
CA PRO A 714 37.01 12.22 -14.77
C PRO A 714 36.95 10.95 -13.90
N ASP A 715 37.67 10.91 -12.77
CA ASP A 715 37.63 9.78 -11.84
C ASP A 715 36.22 9.60 -11.24
N THR A 716 35.54 10.71 -10.92
CA THR A 716 34.16 10.66 -10.41
C THR A 716 33.20 10.18 -11.49
N ALA A 717 33.39 10.63 -12.73
CA ALA A 717 32.58 10.17 -13.86
C ALA A 717 32.73 8.67 -14.11
N ALA A 718 33.95 8.14 -14.07
CA ALA A 718 34.21 6.70 -14.24
C ALA A 718 33.53 5.88 -13.14
N ILE A 719 33.68 6.28 -11.87
CA ILE A 719 33.12 5.52 -10.74
C ILE A 719 31.58 5.50 -10.76
N LEU A 720 30.93 6.61 -11.12
CA LEU A 720 29.46 6.65 -11.25
C LEU A 720 28.94 5.69 -12.33
N LEU A 721 29.74 5.40 -13.36
CA LEU A 721 29.39 4.50 -14.46
C LEU A 721 29.78 3.03 -14.23
N GLU A 722 30.65 2.73 -13.26
CA GLU A 722 31.21 1.39 -13.02
C GLU A 722 30.26 0.39 -12.31
N ARG A 723 29.05 0.80 -11.90
CA ARG A 723 28.01 -0.11 -11.37
C ARG A 723 26.59 0.31 -11.77
N GLY A 724 26.03 -0.32 -12.80
CA GLY A 724 24.59 -0.30 -13.06
C GLY A 724 24.00 -1.71 -12.93
N PRO A 725 23.01 -1.98 -12.05
CA PRO A 725 22.20 -3.18 -12.20
C PRO A 725 21.12 -2.98 -13.28
N ALA A 726 20.94 -4.04 -14.05
CA ALA A 726 19.77 -4.48 -14.81
C ALA A 726 18.94 -3.44 -15.61
N LYS A 727 18.93 -3.64 -16.93
CA LYS A 727 17.89 -3.16 -17.85
C LYS A 727 16.51 -3.63 -17.38
N THR A 728 15.62 -2.69 -17.10
CA THR A 728 14.18 -2.89 -17.25
C THR A 728 13.73 -2.10 -18.47
N GLY A 729 13.23 -2.83 -19.46
CA GLY A 729 12.71 -2.26 -20.70
C GLY A 729 11.32 -1.66 -20.52
N GLU A 730 11.07 -0.66 -21.35
CA GLU A 730 9.78 -0.22 -21.89
C GLU A 730 8.65 0.08 -20.89
N ASP A 731 8.31 1.36 -20.77
CA ASP A 731 6.92 1.78 -20.66
C ASP A 731 6.61 2.72 -21.84
N ALA A 732 6.08 2.13 -22.91
CA ALA A 732 5.22 2.85 -23.83
C ALA A 732 3.82 2.87 -23.19
N SER A 733 3.44 4.06 -22.74
CA SER A 733 2.05 4.40 -22.49
C SER A 733 1.26 4.25 -23.79
N ASP A 734 0.26 3.37 -23.82
CA ASP A 734 -0.87 3.56 -24.72
C ASP A 734 -2.17 3.41 -23.95
N GLU A 735 -2.95 4.48 -24.10
CA GLU A 735 -4.30 4.71 -23.62
C GLU A 735 -5.24 3.60 -24.10
N VAL A 736 -6.20 3.22 -23.24
CA VAL A 736 -7.41 2.54 -23.70
C VAL A 736 -8.59 3.44 -23.38
N ASP A 737 -8.91 4.31 -24.34
CA ASP A 737 -10.20 4.96 -24.46
C ASP A 737 -11.19 4.03 -25.18
N GLY A 738 -12.43 4.01 -24.71
CA GLY A 738 -13.44 2.99 -25.06
C GLY A 738 -14.31 3.27 -26.27
N ALA A 739 -14.95 2.21 -26.78
CA ALA A 739 -16.33 2.17 -27.28
C ALA A 739 -16.68 0.71 -27.66
N GLY A 740 -17.93 0.29 -27.43
CA GLY A 740 -18.40 -1.09 -27.61
C GLY A 740 -18.12 -1.66 -29.01
N GLY A 741 -17.73 -2.93 -29.03
CA GLY A 741 -17.34 -3.68 -30.23
C GLY A 741 -16.58 -4.97 -29.89
N SER A 742 -16.64 -5.95 -30.79
CA SER A 742 -15.85 -7.18 -30.70
C SER A 742 -14.37 -6.90 -30.91
N HIS A 743 -13.50 -7.28 -29.97
CA HIS A 743 -12.06 -6.99 -30.03
C HIS A 743 -11.24 -8.27 -30.18
N SER A 744 -10.48 -8.40 -31.26
CA SER A 744 -9.59 -9.54 -31.48
C SER A 744 -8.26 -9.37 -30.75
N LEU A 745 -7.82 -10.38 -30.01
CA LEU A 745 -6.55 -10.31 -29.27
C LEU A 745 -5.35 -10.26 -30.23
N ALA A 746 -4.54 -9.20 -30.10
CA ALA A 746 -3.34 -9.02 -30.88
C ALA A 746 -2.23 -10.05 -30.54
N TYR A 747 -1.27 -10.23 -31.45
CA TYR A 747 -0.13 -11.14 -31.25
C TYR A 747 0.63 -10.88 -29.93
N GLN A 748 0.75 -9.62 -29.50
CA GLN A 748 1.41 -9.27 -28.23
C GLN A 748 0.72 -9.89 -27.00
N ALA A 749 -0.61 -10.02 -27.03
CA ALA A 749 -1.36 -10.74 -26.01
C ALA A 749 -1.15 -12.25 -26.15
N LEU A 750 -1.24 -12.79 -27.38
CA LEU A 750 -1.12 -14.23 -27.63
C LEU A 750 0.27 -14.80 -27.28
N ARG A 751 1.36 -14.04 -27.46
CA ARG A 751 2.72 -14.49 -27.12
C ARG A 751 2.94 -14.72 -25.62
N SER A 752 2.03 -14.24 -24.76
CA SER A 752 2.04 -14.49 -23.31
C SER A 752 1.51 -15.88 -22.93
N ALA A 753 1.01 -16.66 -23.91
CA ALA A 753 0.43 -17.98 -23.64
C ALA A 753 1.41 -18.89 -22.91
N ARG A 754 0.96 -19.49 -21.80
CA ARG A 754 1.73 -20.40 -20.96
C ARG A 754 1.09 -21.77 -20.96
N LEU A 755 1.88 -22.81 -21.20
CA LEU A 755 1.41 -24.19 -21.13
C LEU A 755 1.05 -24.55 -19.68
N LEU A 756 -0.16 -25.06 -19.46
CA LEU A 756 -0.64 -25.51 -18.15
C LEU A 756 -0.41 -27.01 -17.92
N THR A 757 -0.29 -27.77 -18.99
CA THR A 757 -0.13 -29.23 -18.94
C THR A 757 1.34 -29.61 -18.96
N SER A 758 1.84 -30.18 -17.86
CA SER A 758 3.21 -30.73 -17.79
C SER A 758 3.25 -32.15 -18.35
N ARG A 759 3.51 -32.30 -19.66
CA ARG A 759 3.70 -33.61 -20.33
C ARG A 759 4.95 -33.58 -21.20
N ALA A 760 5.68 -34.69 -21.20
CA ALA A 760 6.82 -34.88 -22.09
C ALA A 760 6.32 -35.10 -23.54
N SER A 761 6.93 -34.42 -24.51
CA SER A 761 6.58 -34.54 -25.93
C SER A 761 7.79 -34.15 -26.77
N ASP A 762 8.05 -34.90 -27.85
CA ASP A 762 9.19 -34.67 -28.74
C ASP A 762 9.10 -33.37 -29.54
N LEU A 763 7.88 -32.84 -29.75
CA LEU A 763 7.73 -31.47 -30.22
C LEU A 763 6.79 -30.63 -29.35
N PRO A 764 6.91 -29.29 -29.40
CA PRO A 764 6.24 -28.40 -28.47
C PRO A 764 4.72 -28.59 -28.44
N LEU A 765 4.15 -28.62 -27.24
CA LEU A 765 2.72 -28.75 -27.01
C LEU A 765 1.95 -27.43 -27.21
N LEU A 766 2.66 -26.30 -27.15
CA LEU A 766 2.14 -24.94 -27.35
C LEU A 766 3.06 -24.18 -28.30
N LEU A 767 2.48 -23.55 -29.31
CA LEU A 767 3.15 -22.63 -30.23
C LEU A 767 2.28 -21.39 -30.44
N VAL A 768 2.89 -20.25 -30.77
CA VAL A 768 2.20 -18.99 -31.10
C VAL A 768 2.80 -18.44 -32.40
N ALA A 769 1.96 -18.14 -33.40
CA ALA A 769 2.43 -17.65 -34.70
C ALA A 769 2.59 -16.13 -34.72
N ARG A 770 3.69 -15.65 -35.30
CA ARG A 770 4.04 -14.22 -35.42
C ARG A 770 3.12 -13.42 -36.37
N ASP A 771 2.58 -14.07 -37.40
CA ASP A 771 1.84 -13.40 -38.49
C ASP A 771 0.31 -13.50 -38.35
N GLY A 772 -0.23 -13.40 -37.14
CA GLY A 772 -1.69 -13.50 -36.91
C GLY A 772 -2.27 -14.90 -37.12
N GLY A 773 -1.44 -15.94 -37.09
CA GLY A 773 -1.84 -17.33 -37.29
C GLY A 773 -2.51 -18.01 -36.07
N GLY A 774 -2.59 -17.30 -34.94
CA GLY A 774 -3.22 -17.76 -33.70
C GLY A 774 -2.33 -18.60 -32.77
N ILE A 775 -2.97 -19.33 -31.86
CA ILE A 775 -2.33 -20.26 -30.91
C ILE A 775 -2.54 -21.70 -31.38
N PHE A 776 -1.48 -22.50 -31.31
CA PHE A 776 -1.52 -23.93 -31.66
C PHE A 776 -1.31 -24.75 -30.40
N LEU A 777 -2.24 -25.66 -30.14
CA LEU A 777 -2.09 -26.69 -29.13
C LEU A 777 -1.99 -28.06 -29.78
N ARG A 778 -1.12 -28.91 -29.25
CA ARG A 778 -1.03 -30.30 -29.69
C ARG A 778 -1.77 -31.21 -28.71
N PRO A 779 -2.86 -31.89 -29.13
CA PRO A 779 -3.46 -32.94 -28.30
C PRO A 779 -2.47 -34.08 -28.04
N HIS A 780 -2.55 -34.67 -26.85
CA HIS A 780 -1.66 -35.74 -26.39
C HIS A 780 -2.42 -37.05 -26.18
N ALA A 781 -1.77 -38.19 -26.41
CA ALA A 781 -2.40 -39.52 -26.28
C ALA A 781 -2.89 -39.80 -24.85
N GLU A 782 -2.18 -39.29 -23.86
CA GLU A 782 -2.48 -39.47 -22.43
C GLU A 782 -3.51 -38.47 -21.87
N GLY A 783 -4.14 -37.65 -22.73
CA GLY A 783 -5.26 -36.79 -22.36
C GLY A 783 -5.10 -35.32 -22.77
N SER A 784 -5.87 -34.46 -22.10
CA SER A 784 -6.00 -33.04 -22.46
C SER A 784 -4.68 -32.28 -22.33
N VAL A 785 -4.50 -31.33 -23.24
CA VAL A 785 -3.42 -30.34 -23.26
C VAL A 785 -4.06 -28.96 -23.24
N ALA A 786 -3.54 -28.07 -22.40
CA ALA A 786 -4.09 -26.74 -22.23
C ALA A 786 -3.03 -25.67 -22.02
N ALA A 787 -3.39 -24.44 -22.38
CA ALA A 787 -2.60 -23.24 -22.14
C ALA A 787 -3.48 -22.12 -21.57
N SER A 788 -2.85 -21.24 -20.79
CA SER A 788 -3.47 -20.02 -20.30
C SER A 788 -2.88 -18.79 -20.97
N LEU A 789 -3.75 -17.81 -21.21
CA LEU A 789 -3.40 -16.42 -21.49
C LEU A 789 -3.76 -15.62 -20.25
N ASP A 790 -2.76 -15.40 -19.40
CA ASP A 790 -3.00 -14.86 -18.07
C ASP A 790 -3.34 -13.36 -18.13
N HIS A 791 -4.41 -12.98 -17.44
CA HIS A 791 -4.94 -11.60 -17.39
C HIS A 791 -5.39 -11.00 -18.74
N GLN A 792 -5.56 -11.82 -19.79
CA GLN A 792 -5.89 -11.33 -21.13
C GLN A 792 -7.39 -11.16 -21.40
N PHE A 793 -8.28 -11.62 -20.51
CA PHE A 793 -9.70 -11.29 -20.58
C PHE A 793 -9.99 -10.05 -19.73
N PRO A 794 -10.28 -8.88 -20.32
CA PRO A 794 -10.36 -7.65 -19.57
C PRO A 794 -11.60 -7.61 -18.65
N PRO A 795 -11.55 -6.78 -17.58
CA PRO A 795 -12.73 -6.46 -16.80
C PRO A 795 -13.94 -6.07 -17.67
N PHE A 796 -15.13 -6.45 -17.23
CA PHE A 796 -16.44 -6.09 -17.78
C PHE A 796 -16.82 -6.65 -19.15
N PHE A 797 -15.94 -7.38 -19.83
CA PHE A 797 -16.31 -8.11 -21.04
C PHE A 797 -17.29 -9.25 -20.71
N ARG A 798 -18.20 -9.53 -21.64
CA ARG A 798 -19.31 -10.49 -21.44
C ARG A 798 -19.06 -11.85 -22.07
N GLY A 799 -18.20 -11.94 -23.08
CA GLY A 799 -17.93 -13.22 -23.71
C GLY A 799 -16.58 -13.28 -24.38
N LEU A 800 -16.17 -14.50 -24.67
CA LEU A 800 -15.01 -14.81 -25.48
C LEU A 800 -15.45 -15.78 -26.56
N GLU A 801 -15.09 -15.48 -27.79
CA GLU A 801 -15.24 -16.37 -28.92
C GLU A 801 -13.87 -16.81 -29.41
N ALA A 802 -13.72 -18.10 -29.69
CA ALA A 802 -12.57 -18.66 -30.36
C ALA A 802 -12.96 -19.23 -31.72
N THR A 803 -12.23 -18.85 -32.77
CA THR A 803 -12.30 -19.53 -34.06
C THR A 803 -11.30 -20.68 -34.07
N VAL A 804 -11.79 -21.92 -34.16
CA VAL A 804 -10.98 -23.14 -34.08
C VAL A 804 -10.97 -23.93 -35.39
N GLU A 805 -9.88 -24.63 -35.67
CA GLU A 805 -9.69 -25.40 -36.90
C GLU A 805 -8.77 -26.62 -36.67
N VAL A 806 -9.02 -27.70 -37.43
CA VAL A 806 -8.08 -28.83 -37.59
C VAL A 806 -7.48 -28.78 -38.99
N ALA A 807 -6.29 -28.19 -39.13
CA ALA A 807 -5.66 -27.94 -40.43
C ALA A 807 -4.65 -29.03 -40.83
N HIS A 808 -5.03 -30.31 -40.68
CA HIS A 808 -4.17 -31.44 -41.05
C HIS A 808 -4.98 -32.57 -41.69
N ALA A 809 -4.58 -33.00 -42.88
CA ALA A 809 -5.32 -33.94 -43.71
C ALA A 809 -5.49 -35.31 -43.04
N ASP A 810 -4.53 -35.74 -42.23
CA ASP A 810 -4.58 -37.03 -41.53
C ASP A 810 -4.89 -36.90 -40.04
N ALA A 811 -5.35 -35.74 -39.56
CA ALA A 811 -5.68 -35.59 -38.14
C ALA A 811 -6.93 -36.39 -37.74
N PRO A 812 -6.94 -37.04 -36.56
CA PRO A 812 -8.16 -37.56 -35.95
C PRO A 812 -9.04 -36.40 -35.45
N ALA A 813 -10.28 -36.72 -35.06
CA ALA A 813 -11.19 -35.72 -34.48
C ALA A 813 -10.64 -35.17 -33.15
N ILE A 814 -10.76 -33.86 -32.96
CA ILE A 814 -10.22 -33.14 -31.79
C ILE A 814 -11.37 -32.46 -31.05
N ASP A 815 -11.39 -32.61 -29.74
CA ASP A 815 -12.25 -31.82 -28.87
C ASP A 815 -11.54 -30.51 -28.52
N PHE A 816 -12.22 -29.38 -28.75
CA PHE A 816 -11.79 -28.05 -28.34
C PHE A 816 -12.58 -27.59 -27.12
N GLY A 817 -11.90 -26.93 -26.18
CA GLY A 817 -12.48 -26.33 -24.99
C GLY A 817 -11.95 -24.92 -24.77
N LEU A 818 -12.83 -24.05 -24.29
CA LEU A 818 -12.55 -22.65 -23.98
C LEU A 818 -13.10 -22.35 -22.59
N ALA A 819 -12.27 -21.83 -21.69
CA ALA A 819 -12.70 -21.46 -20.35
C ALA A 819 -12.20 -20.08 -19.94
N LEU A 820 -12.92 -19.47 -19.02
CA LEU A 820 -12.46 -18.30 -18.27
C LEU A 820 -12.22 -18.74 -16.84
N ALA A 821 -11.05 -18.44 -16.29
CA ALA A 821 -10.67 -18.81 -14.94
C ALA A 821 -9.99 -17.64 -14.23
N ARG A 822 -9.89 -17.71 -12.90
CA ARG A 822 -9.04 -16.77 -12.16
C ARG A 822 -7.57 -17.03 -12.55
N PRO A 823 -6.73 -15.99 -12.73
CA PRO A 823 -5.36 -16.18 -13.23
C PRO A 823 -4.42 -17.06 -12.39
N ASP A 824 -4.76 -17.23 -11.13
CA ASP A 824 -4.06 -18.00 -10.10
C ASP A 824 -4.74 -19.36 -9.79
N GLN A 825 -5.86 -19.67 -10.45
CA GLN A 825 -6.55 -20.93 -10.26
C GLN A 825 -5.74 -22.08 -10.86
N ARG A 826 -5.27 -23.01 -10.03
CA ARG A 826 -4.77 -24.31 -10.51
C ARG A 826 -5.95 -25.16 -11.00
N ILE A 827 -5.87 -25.61 -12.25
CA ILE A 827 -6.90 -26.46 -12.88
C ILE A 827 -6.37 -27.89 -12.94
N ASP A 828 -7.09 -28.81 -12.29
CA ASP A 828 -6.89 -30.25 -12.45
C ASP A 828 -7.67 -30.72 -13.69
N TRP A 829 -6.91 -31.05 -14.73
CA TRP A 829 -7.39 -31.45 -16.05
C TRP A 829 -8.04 -32.83 -16.11
N GLN A 830 -7.98 -33.60 -15.02
CA GLN A 830 -8.61 -34.93 -14.91
C GLN A 830 -9.97 -34.86 -14.20
N ARG A 831 -10.30 -33.73 -13.59
CA ARG A 831 -11.56 -33.50 -12.86
C ARG A 831 -12.50 -32.61 -13.67
N ASP A 832 -13.71 -32.41 -13.15
CA ASP A 832 -14.70 -31.56 -13.79
C ASP A 832 -14.20 -30.12 -13.93
N LEU A 833 -14.00 -29.70 -15.18
CA LEU A 833 -13.51 -28.37 -15.53
C LEU A 833 -14.57 -27.29 -15.28
N ALA A 834 -15.86 -27.63 -15.40
CA ALA A 834 -16.94 -26.68 -15.18
C ALA A 834 -17.04 -26.26 -13.71
N ALA A 835 -16.67 -27.15 -12.78
CA ALA A 835 -16.62 -26.85 -11.35
C ALA A 835 -15.39 -26.02 -10.93
N GLN A 836 -14.34 -25.97 -11.76
CA GLN A 836 -13.06 -25.33 -11.45
C GLN A 836 -12.83 -24.00 -12.19
N THR A 837 -13.68 -23.69 -13.17
CA THR A 837 -13.57 -22.50 -14.01
C THR A 837 -14.79 -21.60 -13.80
N ILE A 838 -14.66 -20.31 -14.11
CA ILE A 838 -15.75 -19.35 -13.97
C ILE A 838 -16.84 -19.64 -15.01
N VAL A 839 -16.41 -19.91 -16.25
CA VAL A 839 -17.25 -20.46 -17.31
C VAL A 839 -16.40 -21.38 -18.18
N PHE A 840 -16.96 -22.51 -18.56
CA PHE A 840 -16.40 -23.42 -19.55
C PHE A 840 -17.40 -23.59 -20.71
N SER A 841 -16.92 -23.54 -21.95
CA SER A 841 -17.73 -23.73 -23.16
C SER A 841 -18.31 -25.12 -23.31
N GLY A 842 -17.81 -26.10 -22.53
CA GLY A 842 -17.94 -27.51 -22.87
C GLY A 842 -16.95 -27.93 -23.96
N TRP A 843 -16.89 -29.23 -24.24
CA TRP A 843 -16.06 -29.78 -25.30
C TRP A 843 -16.81 -29.79 -26.64
N MET A 844 -16.19 -29.22 -27.68
CA MET A 844 -16.69 -29.25 -29.06
C MET A 844 -15.82 -30.18 -29.90
N THR A 845 -16.38 -31.29 -30.38
CA THR A 845 -15.69 -32.20 -31.29
C THR A 845 -15.68 -31.64 -32.71
N VAL A 846 -14.49 -31.34 -33.23
CA VAL A 846 -14.27 -30.93 -34.63
C VAL A 846 -13.78 -32.12 -35.45
N ARG A 847 -14.55 -32.49 -36.47
CA ARG A 847 -14.25 -33.61 -37.40
C ARG A 847 -13.86 -33.13 -38.80
N GLU A 848 -14.38 -31.97 -39.20
CA GLU A 848 -14.16 -31.39 -40.51
C GLU A 848 -12.77 -30.75 -40.57
N LYS A 849 -11.98 -31.17 -41.56
CA LYS A 849 -10.61 -30.72 -41.75
C LYS A 849 -10.61 -29.44 -42.57
N PHE A 850 -9.72 -28.50 -42.23
CA PHE A 850 -9.60 -27.20 -42.90
C PHE A 850 -10.89 -26.34 -42.86
N ALA A 851 -11.81 -26.67 -41.96
CA ALA A 851 -13.03 -25.92 -41.70
C ALA A 851 -12.90 -25.14 -40.39
N ARG A 852 -13.41 -23.89 -40.38
CA ARG A 852 -13.41 -23.03 -39.20
C ARG A 852 -14.71 -23.22 -38.42
N HIS A 853 -14.58 -23.43 -37.11
CA HIS A 853 -15.71 -23.55 -36.18
C HIS A 853 -15.62 -22.46 -35.11
N ARG A 854 -16.75 -22.04 -34.55
CA ARG A 854 -16.81 -21.01 -33.51
C ARG A 854 -17.14 -21.64 -32.17
N LEU A 855 -16.32 -21.35 -31.15
CA LEU A 855 -16.50 -21.80 -29.77
C LEU A 855 -16.70 -20.57 -28.88
N VAL A 856 -17.84 -20.46 -28.22
CA VAL A 856 -18.22 -19.25 -27.45
C VAL A 856 -18.39 -19.60 -25.98
N THR A 857 -17.89 -18.72 -25.12
CA THR A 857 -18.13 -18.74 -23.67
C THR A 857 -18.62 -17.36 -23.22
N THR A 858 -19.61 -17.30 -22.33
CA THR A 858 -20.25 -16.05 -21.91
C THR A 858 -20.35 -15.98 -20.39
N LEU A 859 -19.88 -14.89 -19.80
CA LEU A 859 -20.00 -14.59 -18.39
C LEU A 859 -21.43 -14.14 -18.07
N ARG A 860 -22.03 -14.82 -17.08
CA ARG A 860 -23.35 -14.41 -16.54
C ARG A 860 -23.28 -13.12 -15.72
N VAL A 861 -22.13 -12.84 -15.10
CA VAL A 861 -21.90 -11.69 -14.23
C VAL A 861 -20.64 -10.97 -14.68
N ARG A 862 -20.73 -9.65 -14.92
CA ARG A 862 -19.56 -8.83 -15.23
C ARG A 862 -18.57 -8.85 -14.07
N ARG A 863 -17.31 -9.16 -14.35
CA ARG A 863 -16.23 -9.13 -13.37
C ARG A 863 -15.42 -7.85 -13.55
N LYS A 864 -15.04 -7.21 -12.45
CA LYS A 864 -14.18 -6.01 -12.49
C LYS A 864 -12.68 -6.35 -12.53
N MET A 865 -12.33 -7.63 -12.48
CA MET A 865 -10.95 -8.12 -12.53
C MET A 865 -10.67 -8.75 -13.89
N PRO A 866 -9.42 -8.69 -14.38
CA PRO A 866 -9.03 -9.46 -15.55
C PRO A 866 -9.08 -10.96 -15.23
N LEU A 867 -9.55 -11.77 -16.17
CA LEU A 867 -9.57 -13.22 -16.08
C LEU A 867 -8.51 -13.83 -17.00
N SER A 868 -8.11 -15.07 -16.72
CA SER A 868 -7.31 -15.86 -17.64
C SER A 868 -8.19 -16.55 -18.66
N ILE A 869 -7.76 -16.50 -19.91
CA ILE A 869 -8.35 -17.27 -21.00
C ILE A 869 -7.65 -18.62 -21.04
N ILE A 870 -8.42 -19.70 -20.93
CA ILE A 870 -7.91 -21.05 -20.96
C ILE A 870 -8.32 -21.71 -22.27
N LEU A 871 -7.33 -22.19 -23.00
CA LEU A 871 -7.49 -22.94 -24.26
C LEU A 871 -7.16 -24.39 -23.97
N ALA A 872 -8.02 -25.32 -24.37
CA ALA A 872 -7.83 -26.74 -24.10
C ALA A 872 -8.17 -27.60 -25.31
N VAL A 873 -7.40 -28.67 -25.53
CA VAL A 873 -7.62 -29.64 -26.60
C VAL A 873 -7.36 -31.07 -26.13
N ARG A 874 -8.08 -32.02 -26.69
CA ARG A 874 -7.82 -33.46 -26.52
C ARG A 874 -8.28 -34.23 -27.75
N PHE A 875 -7.81 -35.45 -27.91
CA PHE A 875 -8.40 -36.34 -28.91
C PHE A 875 -9.82 -36.73 -28.49
N ALA A 876 -10.76 -36.68 -29.44
CA ALA A 876 -12.13 -37.15 -29.24
C ALA A 876 -12.23 -38.69 -29.27
N GLY A 877 -11.12 -39.38 -29.59
CA GLY A 877 -10.99 -40.83 -29.70
C GLY A 877 -9.53 -41.27 -29.62
N LEU A 878 -9.20 -42.45 -30.14
CA LEU A 878 -7.81 -42.94 -30.14
C LEU A 878 -6.92 -42.13 -31.10
N PRO A 879 -5.70 -41.75 -30.69
CA PRO A 879 -4.74 -41.11 -31.58
C PRO A 879 -4.33 -42.08 -32.71
N ASN A 880 -4.09 -41.56 -33.90
CA ASN A 880 -3.69 -42.35 -35.07
C ASN A 880 -2.17 -42.32 -35.34
N GLY A 881 -1.37 -41.85 -34.37
CA GLY A 881 0.09 -41.84 -34.43
C GLY A 881 0.72 -40.65 -35.15
N PHE A 882 -0.05 -39.79 -35.82
CA PHE A 882 0.47 -38.61 -36.51
C PHE A 882 0.48 -37.37 -35.59
N PRO A 883 1.56 -36.55 -35.61
CA PRO A 883 1.61 -35.29 -34.87
C PRO A 883 0.55 -34.33 -35.42
N THR A 884 -0.49 -34.11 -34.62
CA THR A 884 -1.66 -33.31 -35.00
C THR A 884 -1.64 -32.00 -34.24
N ASN A 885 -1.91 -30.87 -34.90
CA ASN A 885 -2.06 -29.58 -34.23
C ASN A 885 -3.54 -29.14 -34.29
N ALA A 886 -3.99 -28.55 -33.19
CA ALA A 886 -5.30 -27.95 -33.03
C ALA A 886 -5.13 -26.43 -33.00
N PHE A 887 -5.85 -25.71 -33.85
CA PHE A 887 -5.59 -24.31 -34.14
C PHE A 887 -6.67 -23.45 -33.49
N PHE A 888 -6.28 -22.48 -32.66
CA PHE A 888 -7.10 -21.36 -32.20
C PHE A 888 -6.70 -20.14 -33.04
N ARG A 889 -7.36 -19.96 -34.18
CA ARG A 889 -7.01 -18.95 -35.19
C ARG A 889 -7.21 -17.53 -34.69
N GLU A 890 -8.31 -17.31 -33.99
CA GLU A 890 -8.70 -15.99 -33.52
C GLU A 890 -9.37 -16.11 -32.16
N LEU A 891 -9.08 -15.16 -31.27
CA LEU A 891 -9.72 -15.01 -29.97
C LEU A 891 -10.32 -13.62 -29.89
N THR A 892 -11.65 -13.56 -29.92
CA THR A 892 -12.40 -12.31 -29.97
C THR A 892 -13.15 -12.11 -28.66
N LEU A 893 -12.84 -11.01 -27.98
CA LEU A 893 -13.55 -10.54 -26.80
C LEU A 893 -14.85 -9.87 -27.21
N ILE A 894 -15.94 -10.25 -26.55
CA ILE A 894 -17.28 -9.74 -26.80
C ILE A 894 -17.66 -8.81 -25.64
N SER A 895 -17.87 -7.53 -25.98
CA SER A 895 -18.47 -6.52 -25.11
C SER A 895 -19.93 -6.29 -25.51
N ASP A 896 -20.72 -5.63 -24.64
CA ASP A 896 -22.11 -5.23 -24.93
C ASP A 896 -22.17 -4.02 -25.87
#